data_AF-F4XJC7-F1
#
_entry.id   AF-F4XJC7-F1
#
_cell.length_a   1.000
_cell.length_b   1.000
_cell.length_c   1.000
_cell.angle_alpha   90.00
_cell.angle_beta   90.00
_cell.angle_gamma   90.00
#
_symmetry.space_group_name_H-M   'P 1'
#
loop_
_entity.id
_entity.type
_entity.pdbx_description
1 polymer ?
#
loop_
_entity_poly.entity_id
_entity_poly.type
_entity_poly.pdbx_seq_one_letter_code
_entity_poly.pdbx_strand_id
1 'polypeptide(L)'
;MLTNSSALSDQTAMTRAKYIYRICVINPRRVRVEKEEPGKPNNRIPGIFRYQDKITPEVKELIEKVRQNGLNDANQSRFLGEALFDTLFDDELCDDFIAFYNEVVHTKQQLLRVELHIDERKMPEVAAFPWEFMCLPEKKYSGTMWLATAPALVFSRLPSQRISAPPMESGANEKMRIALVVSAPTDLNPVAYEEVQAAIETLAQEQPEQVELLPVVNPASRKAIDNILRKKPHIFHFIGHGRFQNENGEIALVDEFDQARWISANDFSELLNQHRPRIILLQACQGAMESTSKVSVGLASKVVQQIIPVLVAMQYPVSNSTASRFACHFYKQLAQGKPADIAVQEGRREISLHESTGYRKRDFATPVIFMQVQDAQLIQRPIESFQRLNQPVVLDKPSHKQLHVKDARQSQGVKRALLIGVSKYGKGLKPLPGATKDLEEIKGILDSPQLGNFVDVKALSNPDRQEMEEAIEELFASSEKDDLVLLFFSGHGVKDSSNQLYLTTRITRKNSQGELVKTTAVSARAIHNIMNGSRSKRQVVILDCCFSAAFRKGLLVKDDRSVDLQNQLGGEGRAILASSTDYSFSQLDKQLSIYTQYLVQGIETGEADLNGDRVISLDELHEYIENKIKETLPVMTPKIYTDQEGSKIQIAKAPRDYSPVSDTPLVTPEGIK
;
A
#
# COMPACT_ATOMS: atom_id res chain seq x y z
N MET A 1 -28.72 -26.79 -27.22
CA MET A 1 -29.12 -26.70 -25.80
C MET A 1 -27.92 -27.12 -24.96
N LEU A 2 -27.55 -26.29 -23.97
CA LEU A 2 -26.57 -26.55 -22.89
C LEU A 2 -25.11 -26.74 -23.40
N THR A 3 -24.05 -26.05 -22.96
CA THR A 3 -23.71 -25.27 -21.76
C THR A 3 -22.49 -24.41 -22.11
N ASN A 4 -22.37 -23.19 -21.56
CA ASN A 4 -21.11 -22.65 -21.02
C ASN A 4 -21.37 -21.25 -20.43
N SER A 5 -21.80 -21.23 -19.17
CA SER A 5 -21.92 -20.01 -18.35
C SER A 5 -20.79 -19.89 -17.31
N SER A 6 -19.66 -20.61 -17.46
CA SER A 6 -18.62 -20.71 -16.42
C SER A 6 -17.51 -19.66 -16.52
N ALA A 7 -17.43 -18.85 -17.58
CA ALA A 7 -16.33 -17.89 -17.76
C ALA A 7 -16.59 -16.50 -17.15
N LEU A 8 -17.83 -16.22 -16.71
CA LEU A 8 -18.20 -14.95 -16.04
C LEU A 8 -18.08 -15.01 -14.51
N SER A 9 -17.76 -16.17 -13.92
CA SER A 9 -17.68 -16.37 -12.47
C SER A 9 -16.31 -16.10 -11.83
N ASP A 10 -15.25 -15.94 -12.62
CA ASP A 10 -13.87 -15.91 -12.09
C ASP A 10 -13.39 -14.52 -11.66
N GLN A 11 -13.91 -13.41 -12.23
CA GLN A 11 -13.57 -12.06 -11.73
C GLN A 11 -14.36 -11.67 -10.46
N THR A 12 -15.43 -12.38 -10.14
CA THR A 12 -16.21 -12.21 -8.90
C THR A 12 -15.62 -12.96 -7.70
N ALA A 13 -14.54 -13.72 -7.89
CA ALA A 13 -13.92 -14.58 -6.89
C ALA A 13 -13.18 -13.82 -5.78
N MET A 14 -12.49 -12.72 -6.10
CA MET A 14 -11.69 -11.97 -5.12
C MET A 14 -12.44 -10.80 -4.45
N THR A 15 -13.67 -10.51 -4.86
CA THR A 15 -14.41 -9.33 -4.39
C THR A 15 -15.37 -9.62 -3.25
N ARG A 16 -15.59 -10.89 -2.88
CA ARG A 16 -16.49 -11.28 -1.78
C ARG A 16 -15.91 -12.46 -0.99
N ALA A 17 -15.76 -12.30 0.33
CA ALA A 17 -15.31 -13.36 1.21
C ALA A 17 -16.43 -14.42 1.36
N LYS A 18 -16.28 -15.53 0.63
CA LYS A 18 -17.17 -16.70 0.73
C LYS A 18 -16.66 -17.73 1.74
N TYR A 19 -15.41 -17.60 2.15
CA TYR A 19 -14.72 -18.47 3.09
C TYR A 19 -14.49 -17.70 4.39
N ILE A 20 -14.99 -18.24 5.50
CA ILE A 20 -14.91 -17.58 6.81
C ILE A 20 -14.25 -18.51 7.80
N TYR A 21 -13.24 -18.00 8.50
CA TYR A 21 -12.62 -18.62 9.66
C TYR A 21 -12.97 -17.81 10.90
N ARG A 22 -14.00 -18.23 11.63
CA ARG A 22 -14.53 -17.47 12.77
C ARG A 22 -14.03 -18.04 14.08
N ILE A 23 -13.31 -17.22 14.83
CA ILE A 23 -12.77 -17.53 16.16
C ILE A 23 -13.75 -17.00 17.21
N CYS A 24 -14.34 -17.89 18.00
CA CYS A 24 -15.24 -17.56 19.09
C CYS A 24 -14.58 -17.85 20.44
N VAL A 25 -14.31 -16.82 21.24
CA VAL A 25 -13.91 -17.00 22.64
C VAL A 25 -15.15 -17.34 23.45
N ILE A 26 -15.24 -18.61 23.90
CA ILE A 26 -16.41 -19.13 24.59
C ILE A 26 -16.36 -18.81 26.08
N ASN A 27 -15.18 -18.98 26.68
CA ASN A 27 -14.91 -18.73 28.09
C ASN A 27 -13.39 -18.57 28.30
N PRO A 28 -12.93 -18.26 29.52
CA PRO A 28 -11.51 -18.06 29.83
C PRO A 28 -10.58 -19.24 29.55
N ARG A 29 -11.05 -20.40 29.10
CA ARG A 29 -10.22 -21.58 28.80
C ARG A 29 -10.46 -22.18 27.43
N ARG A 30 -11.48 -21.73 26.69
CA ARG A 30 -11.90 -22.36 25.44
C ARG A 30 -12.19 -21.34 24.36
N VAL A 31 -11.62 -21.63 23.19
CA VAL A 31 -12.04 -21.06 21.90
C VAL A 31 -12.79 -22.12 21.10
N ARG A 32 -13.56 -21.67 20.13
CA ARG A 32 -14.14 -22.52 19.10
C ARG A 32 -13.97 -21.83 17.76
N VAL A 33 -13.46 -22.57 16.78
CA VAL A 33 -13.43 -22.12 15.39
C VAL A 33 -14.68 -22.64 14.67
N GLU A 34 -15.31 -21.77 13.91
CA GLU A 34 -16.37 -22.11 12.96
C GLU A 34 -15.88 -21.79 11.55
N LYS A 35 -15.79 -22.82 10.69
CA LYS A 35 -15.44 -22.66 9.27
C LYS A 35 -16.71 -22.66 8.43
N GLU A 36 -16.92 -21.60 7.66
CA GLU A 36 -17.98 -21.52 6.65
C GLU A 36 -17.34 -21.61 5.27
N GLU A 37 -17.81 -22.58 4.48
CA GLU A 37 -17.36 -22.82 3.10
C GLU A 37 -18.58 -23.04 2.20
N PRO A 38 -18.59 -22.53 0.95
CA PRO A 38 -19.69 -22.76 0.03
C PRO A 38 -19.91 -24.25 -0.24
N GLY A 39 -21.14 -24.72 -0.01
CA GLY A 39 -21.54 -26.10 -0.31
C GLY A 39 -21.02 -27.16 0.66
N LYS A 40 -20.35 -26.78 1.76
CA LYS A 40 -19.96 -27.71 2.84
C LYS A 40 -20.71 -27.39 4.13
N PRO A 41 -20.97 -28.39 4.99
CA PRO A 41 -21.54 -28.13 6.30
C PRO A 41 -20.55 -27.33 7.17
N ASN A 42 -21.08 -26.44 8.00
CA ASN A 42 -20.25 -25.65 8.92
C ASN A 42 -19.48 -26.60 9.85
N ASN A 43 -18.16 -26.51 9.82
CA ASN A 43 -17.29 -27.29 10.69
C ASN A 43 -17.02 -26.50 11.99
N ARG A 44 -17.05 -27.18 13.13
CA ARG A 44 -16.79 -26.59 14.45
C ARG A 44 -15.63 -27.31 15.11
N ILE A 45 -14.54 -26.59 15.31
CA ILE A 45 -13.30 -27.13 15.86
C ILE A 45 -13.11 -26.52 17.26
N PRO A 46 -13.11 -27.34 18.34
CA PRO A 46 -12.79 -26.84 19.66
C PRO A 46 -11.30 -26.51 19.77
N GLY A 47 -10.94 -25.55 20.61
CA GLY A 47 -9.54 -25.30 20.97
C GLY A 47 -9.39 -24.68 22.35
N ILE A 48 -8.15 -24.52 22.78
CA ILE A 48 -7.77 -24.02 24.09
C ILE A 48 -7.54 -22.50 24.00
N PHE A 49 -8.22 -21.75 24.86
CA PHE A 49 -7.94 -20.32 25.01
C PHE A 49 -6.78 -20.13 25.99
N ARG A 50 -5.58 -19.87 25.47
CA ARG A 50 -4.33 -19.85 26.23
C ARG A 50 -4.00 -18.48 26.85
N TYR A 51 -5.01 -17.64 27.08
CA TYR A 51 -4.78 -16.24 27.51
C TYR A 51 -4.11 -16.14 28.89
N GLN A 52 -4.34 -17.11 29.79
CA GLN A 52 -3.70 -17.14 31.10
C GLN A 52 -2.20 -17.43 31.00
N ASP A 53 -1.80 -18.18 29.98
CA ASP A 53 -0.43 -18.65 29.79
C ASP A 53 0.38 -17.72 28.88
N LYS A 54 -0.25 -17.19 27.83
CA LYS A 54 0.41 -16.42 26.76
C LYS A 54 0.43 -14.91 27.00
N ILE A 55 -0.52 -14.38 27.79
CA ILE A 55 -0.51 -12.96 28.18
C ILE A 55 0.34 -12.80 29.44
N THR A 56 1.65 -12.96 29.26
CA THR A 56 2.67 -12.81 30.29
C THR A 56 2.80 -11.36 30.78
N PRO A 57 3.47 -11.09 31.90
CA PRO A 57 3.73 -9.70 32.35
C PRO A 57 4.41 -8.83 31.28
N GLU A 58 5.33 -9.40 30.49
CA GLU A 58 6.00 -8.71 29.38
C GLU A 58 5.01 -8.35 28.26
N VAL A 59 4.13 -9.27 27.88
CA VAL A 59 3.08 -9.01 26.87
C VAL A 59 2.10 -7.94 27.36
N LYS A 60 1.73 -7.96 28.66
CA LYS A 60 0.92 -6.90 29.26
C LYS A 60 1.59 -5.54 29.19
N GLU A 61 2.89 -5.46 29.45
CA GLU A 61 3.67 -4.22 29.31
C GLU A 61 3.64 -3.71 27.86
N LEU A 62 3.78 -4.59 26.86
CA LEU A 62 3.68 -4.21 25.46
C LEU A 62 2.27 -3.72 25.08
N ILE A 63 1.22 -4.35 25.61
CA ILE A 63 -0.17 -3.89 25.43
C ILE A 63 -0.34 -2.47 26.01
N GLU A 64 0.25 -2.18 27.17
CA GLU A 64 0.25 -0.81 27.73
C GLU A 64 1.06 0.16 26.88
N LYS A 65 2.23 -0.23 26.37
CA LYS A 65 3.00 0.60 25.43
C LYS A 65 2.20 0.92 24.17
N VAL A 66 1.47 -0.04 23.62
CA VAL A 66 0.53 0.21 22.50
C VAL A 66 -0.51 1.24 22.90
N ARG A 67 -1.14 1.12 24.07
CA ARG A 67 -2.15 2.09 24.56
C ARG A 67 -1.58 3.51 24.74
N GLN A 68 -0.31 3.61 25.12
CA GLN A 68 0.38 4.88 25.37
C GLN A 68 1.13 5.45 24.15
N ASN A 69 1.00 4.83 22.97
CA ASN A 69 1.75 5.20 21.77
C ASN A 69 3.28 5.08 21.93
N GLY A 70 3.74 4.20 22.81
CA GLY A 70 5.15 3.98 23.14
C GLY A 70 5.82 2.86 22.35
N LEU A 71 5.09 2.16 21.47
CA LEU A 71 5.67 1.10 20.62
C LEU A 71 6.45 1.74 19.47
N ASN A 72 7.74 1.39 19.34
CA ASN A 72 8.64 1.93 18.32
C ASN A 72 9.60 0.89 17.73
N ASP A 73 9.43 -0.40 18.05
CA ASP A 73 10.28 -1.51 17.62
C ASP A 73 9.42 -2.59 16.95
N ALA A 74 9.77 -2.94 15.71
CA ALA A 74 9.08 -3.97 14.94
C ALA A 74 9.20 -5.37 15.57
N ASN A 75 10.29 -5.66 16.29
CA ASN A 75 10.43 -6.93 17.01
C ASN A 75 9.47 -7.03 18.19
N GLN A 76 9.28 -5.93 18.92
CA GLN A 76 8.28 -5.86 20.00
C GLN A 76 6.86 -6.02 19.45
N SER A 77 6.55 -5.34 18.33
CA SER A 77 5.27 -5.53 17.65
C SER A 77 5.04 -6.98 17.26
N ARG A 78 6.07 -7.64 16.70
CA ARG A 78 5.97 -9.03 16.26
C ARG A 78 5.79 -9.97 17.45
N PHE A 79 6.58 -9.80 18.50
CA PHE A 79 6.43 -10.60 19.72
C PHE A 79 5.04 -10.45 20.34
N LEU A 80 4.51 -9.23 20.40
CA LEU A 80 3.12 -8.99 20.81
C LEU A 80 2.14 -9.71 19.88
N GLY A 81 2.32 -9.61 18.57
CA GLY A 81 1.46 -10.23 17.57
C GLY A 81 1.42 -11.76 17.64
N GLU A 82 2.58 -12.39 17.80
CA GLU A 82 2.71 -13.84 17.98
C GLU A 82 2.08 -14.27 19.30
N ALA A 83 2.27 -13.52 20.39
CA ALA A 83 1.63 -13.83 21.68
C ALA A 83 0.10 -13.72 21.62
N LEU A 84 -0.44 -12.73 20.91
CA LEU A 84 -1.89 -12.59 20.68
C LEU A 84 -2.43 -13.73 19.81
N PHE A 85 -1.68 -14.14 18.78
CA PHE A 85 -2.04 -15.29 17.95
C PHE A 85 -2.06 -16.58 18.79
N ASP A 86 -0.97 -16.89 19.50
CA ASP A 86 -0.84 -18.08 20.35
C ASP A 86 -1.89 -18.15 21.48
N THR A 87 -2.47 -17.01 21.86
CA THR A 87 -3.55 -16.94 22.83
C THR A 87 -4.84 -17.57 22.30
N LEU A 88 -5.11 -17.43 21.00
CA LEU A 88 -6.34 -17.90 20.32
C LEU A 88 -6.15 -19.21 19.56
N PHE A 89 -4.92 -19.55 19.19
CA PHE A 89 -4.61 -20.73 18.39
C PHE A 89 -3.72 -21.68 19.21
N ASP A 90 -4.30 -22.80 19.60
CA ASP A 90 -3.48 -23.94 20.02
C ASP A 90 -2.81 -24.61 18.81
N ASP A 91 -1.98 -25.62 19.05
CA ASP A 91 -1.19 -26.23 17.97
C ASP A 91 -2.09 -26.85 16.88
N GLU A 92 -3.21 -27.46 17.29
CA GLU A 92 -4.20 -28.03 16.36
C GLU A 92 -4.91 -26.93 15.55
N LEU A 93 -5.37 -25.86 16.19
CA LEU A 93 -6.00 -24.73 15.50
C LEU A 93 -5.03 -23.95 14.62
N CYS A 94 -3.76 -23.85 15.01
CA CYS A 94 -2.72 -23.21 14.21
C CYS A 94 -2.49 -23.98 12.91
N ASP A 95 -2.31 -25.30 13.00
CA ASP A 95 -2.10 -26.15 11.84
C ASP A 95 -3.36 -26.17 10.94
N ASP A 96 -4.57 -26.20 11.53
CA ASP A 96 -5.83 -26.08 10.77
C ASP A 96 -5.97 -24.74 10.05
N PHE A 97 -5.63 -23.63 10.72
CA PHE A 97 -5.68 -22.30 10.12
C PHE A 97 -4.71 -22.17 8.94
N ILE A 98 -3.47 -22.62 9.09
CA ILE A 98 -2.47 -22.57 8.01
C ILE A 98 -2.94 -23.42 6.83
N ALA A 99 -3.45 -24.63 7.08
CA ALA A 99 -3.99 -25.49 6.03
C ALA A 99 -5.17 -24.82 5.30
N PHE A 100 -6.11 -24.24 6.05
CA PHE A 100 -7.27 -23.57 5.49
C PHE A 100 -6.91 -22.29 4.73
N TYR A 101 -5.97 -21.49 5.26
CA TYR A 101 -5.42 -20.33 4.59
C TYR A 101 -4.79 -20.71 3.25
N ASN A 102 -3.92 -21.73 3.24
CA ASN A 102 -3.27 -22.19 2.02
C ASN A 102 -4.29 -22.72 0.99
N GLU A 103 -5.28 -23.50 1.43
CA GLU A 103 -6.34 -24.01 0.56
C GLU A 103 -7.16 -22.86 -0.06
N VAL A 104 -7.60 -21.89 0.75
CA VAL A 104 -8.48 -20.81 0.29
C VAL A 104 -7.72 -19.77 -0.53
N VAL A 105 -6.60 -19.26 -0.01
CA VAL A 105 -5.89 -18.12 -0.59
C VAL A 105 -4.94 -18.54 -1.71
N HIS A 106 -4.18 -19.64 -1.54
CA HIS A 106 -3.20 -20.05 -2.54
C HIS A 106 -3.75 -21.04 -3.56
N THR A 107 -4.51 -22.06 -3.13
CA THR A 107 -5.06 -23.06 -4.06
C THR A 107 -6.31 -22.56 -4.77
N LYS A 108 -7.28 -22.02 -4.05
CA LYS A 108 -8.56 -21.55 -4.64
C LYS A 108 -8.51 -20.10 -5.12
N GLN A 109 -7.48 -19.33 -4.74
CA GLN A 109 -7.34 -17.91 -5.06
C GLN A 109 -8.56 -17.08 -4.64
N GLN A 110 -9.09 -17.35 -3.44
CA GLN A 110 -10.26 -16.69 -2.89
C GLN A 110 -9.90 -15.82 -1.70
N LEU A 111 -10.74 -14.82 -1.42
CA LEU A 111 -10.62 -13.99 -0.24
C LEU A 111 -11.03 -14.78 1.03
N LEU A 112 -10.15 -14.83 2.03
CA LEU A 112 -10.44 -15.38 3.35
C LEU A 112 -10.86 -14.29 4.33
N ARG A 113 -12.03 -14.42 4.98
CA ARG A 113 -12.37 -13.57 6.12
C ARG A 113 -12.06 -14.28 7.44
N VAL A 114 -11.29 -13.59 8.28
CA VAL A 114 -11.07 -14.00 9.67
C VAL A 114 -11.92 -13.11 10.58
N GLU A 115 -12.78 -13.74 11.37
CA GLU A 115 -13.71 -13.06 12.28
C GLU A 115 -13.35 -13.39 13.73
N LEU A 116 -13.20 -12.37 14.58
CA LEU A 116 -12.98 -12.56 16.01
C LEU A 116 -14.22 -12.16 16.81
N HIS A 117 -14.78 -13.11 17.56
CA HIS A 117 -15.91 -12.89 18.44
C HIS A 117 -15.50 -13.08 19.91
N ILE A 118 -15.62 -11.99 20.68
CA ILE A 118 -15.38 -11.95 22.13
C ILE A 118 -16.58 -11.26 22.77
N ASP A 119 -17.23 -11.92 23.74
CA ASP A 119 -18.32 -11.32 24.52
C ASP A 119 -17.73 -10.33 25.54
N GLU A 120 -17.67 -9.06 25.17
CA GLU A 120 -17.07 -7.99 25.98
C GLU A 120 -17.77 -7.78 27.33
N ARG A 121 -19.04 -8.19 27.46
CA ARG A 121 -19.78 -8.13 28.73
C ARG A 121 -19.21 -9.12 29.75
N LYS A 122 -18.63 -10.21 29.26
CA LYS A 122 -18.00 -11.25 30.08
C LYS A 122 -16.50 -11.04 30.21
N MET A 123 -15.84 -10.56 29.16
CA MET A 123 -14.39 -10.44 29.09
C MET A 123 -13.95 -9.07 28.52
N PRO A 124 -14.27 -7.95 29.20
CA PRO A 124 -14.04 -6.60 28.66
C PRO A 124 -12.56 -6.29 28.43
N GLU A 125 -11.69 -6.80 29.30
CA GLU A 125 -10.24 -6.61 29.17
C GLU A 125 -9.68 -7.31 27.93
N VAL A 126 -10.13 -8.54 27.67
CA VAL A 126 -9.68 -9.36 26.54
C VAL A 126 -10.24 -8.81 25.22
N ALA A 127 -11.48 -8.34 25.21
CA ALA A 127 -12.05 -7.65 24.05
C ALA A 127 -11.25 -6.39 23.67
N ALA A 128 -10.62 -5.73 24.65
CA ALA A 128 -9.82 -4.53 24.48
C ALA A 128 -8.35 -4.77 24.07
N PHE A 129 -7.92 -6.02 23.88
CA PHE A 129 -6.58 -6.29 23.35
C PHE A 129 -6.43 -5.82 21.90
N PRO A 130 -5.20 -5.48 21.47
CA PRO A 130 -4.93 -4.97 20.14
C PRO A 130 -4.84 -6.11 19.13
N TRP A 131 -5.94 -6.85 18.93
CA TRP A 131 -5.99 -8.05 18.09
C TRP A 131 -5.54 -7.84 16.64
N GLU A 132 -5.55 -6.60 16.16
CA GLU A 132 -5.03 -6.24 14.83
C GLU A 132 -3.51 -6.46 14.71
N PHE A 133 -2.78 -6.59 15.82
CA PHE A 133 -1.38 -7.01 15.81
C PHE A 133 -1.18 -8.51 15.57
N MET A 134 -2.23 -9.36 15.59
CA MET A 134 -2.05 -10.80 15.41
C MET A 134 -1.25 -11.13 14.16
N CYS A 135 -0.19 -11.90 14.34
CA CYS A 135 0.61 -12.41 13.24
C CYS A 135 0.98 -13.88 13.45
N LEU A 136 1.16 -14.60 12.34
CA LEU A 136 1.59 -15.99 12.38
C LEU A 136 3.02 -16.09 12.96
N PRO A 137 3.28 -17.05 13.87
CA PRO A 137 4.62 -17.27 14.39
C PRO A 137 5.62 -17.64 13.30
N GLU A 138 6.78 -16.97 13.27
CA GLU A 138 7.84 -17.20 12.26
C GLU A 138 8.32 -18.67 12.22
N LYS A 139 8.23 -19.39 13.33
CA LYS A 139 8.61 -20.82 13.40
C LYS A 139 7.66 -21.75 12.65
N LYS A 140 6.42 -21.31 12.41
CA LYS A 140 5.34 -22.09 11.79
C LYS A 140 5.09 -21.68 10.34
N TYR A 141 5.56 -20.49 9.94
CA TYR A 141 5.36 -19.93 8.61
C TYR A 141 6.63 -19.17 8.20
N SER A 142 7.17 -19.42 7.01
CA SER A 142 8.39 -18.74 6.52
C SER A 142 8.12 -17.24 6.30
N GLY A 143 8.38 -16.43 7.32
CA GLY A 143 8.18 -14.98 7.34
C GLY A 143 7.03 -14.54 8.27
N THR A 144 6.87 -13.23 8.44
CA THR A 144 5.81 -12.66 9.29
C THR A 144 4.57 -12.32 8.47
N MET A 145 3.46 -13.00 8.76
CA MET A 145 2.15 -12.67 8.18
C MET A 145 1.26 -12.03 9.24
N TRP A 146 0.96 -10.74 9.07
CA TRP A 146 0.05 -9.98 9.93
C TRP A 146 -1.38 -10.13 9.41
N LEU A 147 -2.29 -10.69 10.22
CA LEU A 147 -3.65 -10.98 9.76
C LEU A 147 -4.41 -9.70 9.35
N ALA A 148 -4.16 -8.57 10.01
CA ALA A 148 -4.86 -7.31 9.73
C ALA A 148 -4.34 -6.52 8.52
N THR A 149 -3.27 -6.98 7.87
CA THR A 149 -2.70 -6.33 6.66
C THR A 149 -2.30 -7.32 5.56
N ALA A 150 -2.46 -8.63 5.78
CA ALA A 150 -2.16 -9.67 4.81
C ALA A 150 -3.01 -9.49 3.53
N PRO A 151 -2.43 -9.69 2.34
CA PRO A 151 -3.18 -9.68 1.09
C PRO A 151 -4.15 -10.87 1.03
N ALA A 152 -5.27 -10.68 0.33
CA ALA A 152 -6.31 -11.71 0.16
C ALA A 152 -6.88 -12.30 1.48
N LEU A 153 -6.69 -11.60 2.59
CA LEU A 153 -7.29 -11.90 3.89
C LEU A 153 -7.89 -10.61 4.45
N VAL A 154 -9.08 -10.67 5.03
CA VAL A 154 -9.70 -9.55 5.77
C VAL A 154 -9.96 -9.93 7.22
N PHE A 155 -9.50 -9.09 8.15
CA PHE A 155 -9.69 -9.30 9.59
C PHE A 155 -10.74 -8.36 10.18
N SER A 156 -11.78 -8.92 10.79
CA SER A 156 -12.90 -8.18 11.38
C SER A 156 -13.26 -8.68 12.78
N ARG A 157 -13.85 -7.79 13.59
CA ARG A 157 -14.40 -8.13 14.91
C ARG A 157 -15.93 -8.30 14.80
N LEU A 158 -16.49 -9.19 15.62
CA LEU A 158 -17.92 -9.37 15.74
C LEU A 158 -18.43 -8.78 17.07
N PRO A 159 -19.58 -8.06 17.05
CA PRO A 159 -20.19 -7.58 18.28
C PRO A 159 -20.74 -8.74 19.13
N SER A 160 -20.83 -8.50 20.44
CA SER A 160 -21.33 -9.47 21.43
C SER A 160 -22.77 -9.94 21.20
N GLN A 161 -23.55 -9.18 20.43
CA GLN A 161 -24.90 -9.53 20.00
C GLN A 161 -25.04 -9.25 18.51
N ARG A 162 -25.37 -10.27 17.72
CA ARG A 162 -25.81 -10.08 16.34
C ARG A 162 -27.28 -9.73 16.35
N ILE A 163 -27.59 -8.55 15.86
CA ILE A 163 -28.93 -8.22 15.40
C ILE A 163 -28.88 -8.34 13.88
N SER A 164 -29.90 -8.95 13.27
CA SER A 164 -29.97 -9.08 11.82
C SER A 164 -30.10 -7.67 11.21
N ALA A 165 -28.99 -7.12 10.73
CA ALA A 165 -29.00 -5.89 9.96
C ALA A 165 -29.55 -6.18 8.55
N PRO A 166 -30.26 -5.24 7.92
CA PRO A 166 -30.71 -5.40 6.55
C PRO A 166 -29.51 -5.54 5.60
N PRO A 167 -29.63 -6.33 4.51
CA PRO A 167 -28.59 -6.43 3.48
C PRO A 167 -28.21 -5.06 2.94
N MET A 168 -26.92 -4.83 2.65
CA MET A 168 -26.40 -3.55 2.15
C MET A 168 -26.71 -3.27 0.66
N GLU A 169 -27.63 -4.00 0.04
CA GLU A 169 -27.92 -3.93 -1.39
C GLU A 169 -28.40 -2.53 -1.80
N SER A 170 -27.57 -1.82 -2.59
CA SER A 170 -27.94 -0.59 -3.30
C SER A 170 -28.61 -0.92 -4.63
N GLY A 171 -29.43 0.01 -5.13
CA GLY A 171 -29.82 -0.01 -6.53
C GLY A 171 -28.59 0.10 -7.42
N ALA A 172 -28.60 -0.60 -8.57
CA ALA A 172 -27.55 -0.46 -9.56
C ALA A 172 -27.34 1.02 -9.91
N ASN A 173 -26.08 1.48 -9.92
CA ASN A 173 -25.69 2.85 -10.26
C ASN A 173 -26.06 3.97 -9.24
N GLU A 174 -26.33 3.63 -7.98
CA GLU A 174 -26.51 4.63 -6.93
C GLU A 174 -25.15 5.27 -6.50
N LYS A 175 -25.12 6.60 -6.28
CA LYS A 175 -23.93 7.30 -5.79
C LYS A 175 -23.64 6.96 -4.33
N MET A 176 -22.37 6.88 -3.96
CA MET A 176 -21.92 6.78 -2.57
C MET A 176 -22.10 8.12 -1.87
N ARG A 177 -23.07 8.24 -0.97
CA ARG A 177 -23.45 9.51 -0.34
C ARG A 177 -22.82 9.58 1.04
N ILE A 178 -21.88 10.51 1.21
CA ILE A 178 -21.05 10.63 2.41
C ILE A 178 -21.51 11.85 3.20
N ALA A 179 -21.90 11.65 4.46
CA ALA A 179 -22.07 12.74 5.43
C ALA A 179 -20.80 12.85 6.27
N LEU A 180 -20.02 13.91 6.06
CA LEU A 180 -18.89 14.27 6.92
C LEU A 180 -19.36 15.22 8.02
N VAL A 181 -19.20 14.79 9.27
CA VAL A 181 -19.68 15.49 10.47
C VAL A 181 -18.51 15.75 11.41
N VAL A 182 -18.24 17.02 11.68
CA VAL A 182 -17.09 17.49 12.46
C VAL A 182 -17.59 18.15 13.75
N SER A 183 -17.15 17.60 14.88
CA SER A 183 -17.38 18.15 16.21
C SER A 183 -16.08 18.72 16.76
N ALA A 184 -15.94 20.04 16.74
CA ALA A 184 -14.77 20.77 17.23
C ALA A 184 -15.18 21.83 18.27
N PRO A 185 -15.67 21.43 19.46
CA PRO A 185 -16.07 22.36 20.50
C PRO A 185 -14.85 23.14 21.05
N THR A 186 -15.07 24.40 21.41
CA THR A 186 -14.02 25.38 21.78
C THR A 186 -13.39 25.14 23.14
N ASP A 187 -14.06 24.39 24.03
CA ASP A 187 -13.59 24.00 25.36
C ASP A 187 -12.78 22.69 25.38
N LEU A 188 -12.59 22.05 24.21
CA LEU A 188 -11.74 20.87 24.04
C LEU A 188 -10.58 21.15 23.08
N ASN A 189 -9.66 20.19 22.98
CA ASN A 189 -8.53 20.28 22.05
C ASN A 189 -9.04 20.37 20.59
N PRO A 190 -8.32 21.09 19.71
CA PRO A 190 -8.66 21.16 18.30
C PRO A 190 -8.74 19.78 17.67
N VAL A 191 -9.72 19.60 16.79
CA VAL A 191 -9.90 18.40 15.98
C VAL A 191 -9.43 18.72 14.57
N ALA A 192 -8.50 17.93 14.05
CA ALA A 192 -8.05 18.10 12.68
C ALA A 192 -8.88 17.23 11.73
N TYR A 193 -9.42 17.85 10.70
CA TYR A 193 -10.33 17.21 9.74
C TYR A 193 -10.10 17.68 8.31
N GLU A 194 -9.33 18.75 8.10
CA GLU A 194 -9.16 19.44 6.83
C GLU A 194 -8.54 18.52 5.77
N GLU A 195 -7.53 17.73 6.12
CA GLU A 195 -6.91 16.77 5.20
C GLU A 195 -7.88 15.65 4.80
N VAL A 196 -8.72 15.18 5.75
CA VAL A 196 -9.72 14.15 5.50
C VAL A 196 -10.83 14.70 4.62
N GLN A 197 -11.30 15.92 4.89
CA GLN A 197 -12.28 16.61 4.06
C GLN A 197 -11.77 16.79 2.64
N ALA A 198 -10.55 17.33 2.48
CA ALA A 198 -9.94 17.53 1.17
C ALA A 198 -9.81 16.22 0.38
N ALA A 199 -9.41 15.12 1.03
CA ALA A 199 -9.33 13.81 0.37
C ALA A 199 -10.69 13.31 -0.16
N ILE A 200 -11.77 13.50 0.61
CA ILE A 200 -13.13 13.09 0.19
C ILE A 200 -13.67 14.04 -0.89
N GLU A 201 -13.40 15.33 -0.80
CA GLU A 201 -13.75 16.33 -1.82
C GLU A 201 -13.06 16.01 -3.15
N THR A 202 -11.75 15.74 -3.14
CA THR A 202 -11.01 15.32 -4.33
C THR A 202 -11.61 14.05 -4.93
N LEU A 203 -11.91 13.03 -4.13
CA LEU A 203 -12.54 11.82 -4.62
C LEU A 203 -13.92 12.07 -5.26
N ALA A 204 -14.74 12.94 -4.66
CA ALA A 204 -16.04 13.32 -5.21
C ALA A 204 -15.92 14.13 -6.51
N GLN A 205 -14.85 14.93 -6.66
CA GLN A 205 -14.56 15.66 -7.90
C GLN A 205 -14.03 14.77 -9.01
N GLU A 206 -13.16 13.81 -8.67
CA GLU A 206 -12.60 12.84 -9.62
C GLU A 206 -13.65 11.81 -10.09
N GLN A 207 -14.63 11.50 -9.24
CA GLN A 207 -15.65 10.49 -9.50
C GLN A 207 -17.08 10.99 -9.22
N PRO A 208 -17.54 12.06 -9.89
CA PRO A 208 -18.81 12.73 -9.57
C PRO A 208 -20.04 11.87 -9.85
N GLU A 209 -19.92 10.85 -10.72
CA GLU A 209 -20.98 9.87 -10.98
C GLU A 209 -21.02 8.74 -9.95
N GLN A 210 -20.02 8.65 -9.08
CA GLN A 210 -19.81 7.55 -8.15
C GLN A 210 -19.92 7.98 -6.70
N VAL A 211 -19.49 9.20 -6.38
CA VAL A 211 -19.36 9.70 -5.02
C VAL A 211 -20.03 11.06 -4.90
N GLU A 212 -20.84 11.24 -3.87
CA GLU A 212 -21.48 12.50 -3.49
C GLU A 212 -21.08 12.82 -2.06
N LEU A 213 -20.26 13.85 -1.87
CA LEU A 213 -20.05 14.45 -0.55
C LEU A 213 -21.21 15.40 -0.27
N LEU A 214 -22.01 15.09 0.75
CA LEU A 214 -23.06 15.99 1.23
C LEU A 214 -22.43 17.21 1.93
N PRO A 215 -23.16 18.32 2.09
CA PRO A 215 -22.64 19.50 2.79
C PRO A 215 -22.04 19.13 4.15
N VAL A 216 -20.77 19.49 4.34
CA VAL A 216 -20.01 19.19 5.56
C VAL A 216 -20.71 19.83 6.75
N VAL A 217 -20.91 19.05 7.80
CA VAL A 217 -21.52 19.52 9.05
C VAL A 217 -20.42 19.94 10.00
N ASN A 218 -20.23 21.25 10.16
CA ASN A 218 -19.34 21.84 11.16
C ASN A 218 -19.95 23.19 11.61
N PRO A 219 -20.40 23.35 12.88
CA PRO A 219 -20.25 22.43 14.00
C PRO A 219 -21.32 21.32 14.06
N ALA A 220 -20.94 20.16 14.63
CA ALA A 220 -21.82 18.99 14.82
C ALA A 220 -22.82 19.15 15.98
N SER A 221 -23.85 19.99 15.80
CA SER A 221 -24.99 20.07 16.71
C SER A 221 -26.03 18.97 16.44
N ARG A 222 -26.85 18.62 17.44
CA ARG A 222 -27.96 17.66 17.29
C ARG A 222 -28.88 17.98 16.11
N LYS A 223 -29.21 19.27 15.93
CA LYS A 223 -30.07 19.74 14.82
C LYS A 223 -29.37 19.60 13.46
N ALA A 224 -28.08 19.91 13.37
CA ALA A 224 -27.33 19.78 12.13
C ALA A 224 -27.18 18.30 11.72
N ILE A 225 -26.95 17.41 12.69
CA ILE A 225 -26.92 15.96 12.49
C ILE A 225 -28.29 15.44 12.00
N ASP A 226 -29.40 15.86 12.63
CA ASP A 226 -30.73 15.47 12.17
C ASP A 226 -30.98 15.89 10.71
N ASN A 227 -30.60 17.12 10.37
CA ASN A 227 -30.74 17.66 9.00
C ASN A 227 -29.94 16.88 7.96
N ILE A 228 -28.69 16.48 8.28
CA ILE A 228 -27.86 15.72 7.33
C ILE A 228 -28.37 14.28 7.19
N LEU A 229 -28.86 13.67 8.27
CA LEU A 229 -29.44 12.32 8.24
C LEU A 229 -30.73 12.27 7.42
N ARG A 230 -31.56 13.31 7.41
CA ARG A 230 -32.73 13.42 6.50
C ARG A 230 -32.34 13.37 5.03
N LYS A 231 -31.10 13.74 4.69
CA LYS A 231 -30.59 13.57 3.34
C LYS A 231 -30.27 12.11 3.03
N LYS A 232 -30.43 11.14 3.94
CA LYS A 232 -30.22 9.70 3.71
C LYS A 232 -28.80 9.32 3.23
N PRO A 233 -27.73 9.68 3.97
CA PRO A 233 -26.38 9.27 3.61
C PRO A 233 -26.19 7.75 3.67
N HIS A 234 -25.34 7.23 2.79
CA HIS A 234 -24.87 5.84 2.84
C HIS A 234 -23.80 5.65 3.91
N ILE A 235 -22.94 6.65 4.06
CA ILE A 235 -21.82 6.67 5.02
C ILE A 235 -21.97 7.87 5.93
N PHE A 236 -21.86 7.65 7.24
CA PHE A 236 -21.76 8.71 8.24
C PHE A 236 -20.37 8.70 8.86
N HIS A 237 -19.57 9.71 8.55
CA HIS A 237 -18.21 9.87 9.07
C HIS A 237 -18.21 10.96 10.12
N PHE A 238 -18.04 10.56 11.37
CA PHE A 238 -17.91 11.47 12.49
C PHE A 238 -16.43 11.69 12.84
N ILE A 239 -16.01 12.94 12.91
CA ILE A 239 -14.69 13.36 13.41
C ILE A 239 -14.93 14.23 14.63
N GLY A 240 -14.36 13.89 15.79
CA GLY A 240 -14.61 14.64 17.01
C GLY A 240 -13.94 14.05 18.25
N HIS A 241 -14.55 14.25 19.41
CA HIS A 241 -14.05 13.73 20.69
C HIS A 241 -14.95 12.62 21.24
N GLY A 242 -14.32 11.65 21.90
CA GLY A 242 -15.00 10.60 22.66
C GLY A 242 -14.39 10.45 24.06
N ARG A 243 -15.19 10.00 25.03
CA ARG A 243 -14.74 9.64 26.38
C ARG A 243 -15.51 8.43 26.91
N PHE A 244 -15.07 7.89 28.03
CA PHE A 244 -15.79 6.86 28.77
C PHE A 244 -15.97 7.31 30.22
N GLN A 245 -17.22 7.44 30.64
CA GLN A 245 -17.57 7.85 31.98
C GLN A 245 -18.72 6.98 32.48
N ASN A 246 -18.67 6.53 33.74
CA ASN A 246 -19.74 5.74 34.37
C ASN A 246 -20.13 4.48 33.57
N GLU A 247 -19.14 3.70 33.11
CA GLU A 247 -19.34 2.49 32.28
C GLU A 247 -20.02 2.73 30.92
N ASN A 248 -20.13 3.99 30.49
CA ASN A 248 -20.73 4.39 29.23
C ASN A 248 -19.74 5.16 28.37
N GLY A 249 -19.70 4.80 27.08
CA GLY A 249 -19.03 5.61 26.08
C GLY A 249 -19.87 6.82 25.72
N GLU A 250 -19.24 7.97 25.58
CA GLU A 250 -19.86 9.24 25.23
C GLU A 250 -19.11 9.92 24.08
N ILE A 251 -19.83 10.68 23.28
CA ILE A 251 -19.30 11.47 22.16
C ILE A 251 -19.63 12.95 22.42
N ALA A 252 -18.68 13.85 22.16
CA ALA A 252 -18.92 15.28 22.26
C ALA A 252 -19.60 15.80 20.98
N LEU A 253 -20.78 16.37 21.12
CA LEU A 253 -21.38 17.26 20.13
C LEU A 253 -21.11 18.72 20.51
N VAL A 254 -21.49 19.64 19.62
CA VAL A 254 -21.38 21.09 19.87
C VAL A 254 -22.74 21.65 20.27
N ASP A 255 -22.79 22.40 21.36
CA ASP A 255 -24.00 23.12 21.80
C ASP A 255 -24.13 24.53 21.17
N GLU A 256 -25.04 25.34 21.70
CA GLU A 256 -25.31 26.70 21.20
C GLU A 256 -24.25 27.73 21.58
N PHE A 257 -23.32 27.38 22.47
CA PHE A 257 -22.20 28.22 22.93
C PHE A 257 -20.85 27.75 22.37
N ASP A 258 -20.87 26.90 21.35
CA ASP A 258 -19.68 26.23 20.80
C ASP A 258 -18.91 25.39 21.82
N GLN A 259 -19.58 24.85 22.85
CA GLN A 259 -19.00 24.00 23.89
C GLN A 259 -19.37 22.53 23.73
N ALA A 260 -18.62 21.65 24.39
CA ALA A 260 -18.79 20.21 24.34
C ALA A 260 -20.04 19.77 25.10
N ARG A 261 -21.03 19.29 24.36
CA ARG A 261 -22.17 18.55 24.89
C ARG A 261 -21.93 17.06 24.74
N TRP A 262 -21.57 16.41 25.83
CA TRP A 262 -21.42 14.96 25.90
C TRP A 262 -22.77 14.27 25.81
N ILE A 263 -22.89 13.32 24.89
CA ILE A 263 -24.07 12.46 24.74
C ILE A 263 -23.66 11.00 24.82
N SER A 264 -24.53 10.16 25.39
CA SER A 264 -24.24 8.74 25.54
C SER A 264 -24.26 8.01 24.20
N ALA A 265 -23.64 6.83 24.13
CA ALA A 265 -23.74 5.93 22.98
C ALA A 265 -25.20 5.62 22.60
N ASN A 266 -26.10 5.53 23.60
CA ASN A 266 -27.53 5.32 23.39
C ASN A 266 -28.16 6.54 22.74
N ASP A 267 -27.93 7.74 23.28
CA ASP A 267 -28.46 8.99 22.70
C ASP A 267 -27.95 9.21 21.26
N PHE A 268 -26.67 8.94 21.02
CA PHE A 268 -26.08 9.02 19.69
C PHE A 268 -26.72 8.02 18.72
N SER A 269 -26.98 6.80 19.19
CA SER A 269 -27.70 5.79 18.40
C SER A 269 -29.15 6.19 18.12
N GLU A 270 -29.82 6.85 19.05
CA GLU A 270 -31.15 7.41 18.83
C GLU A 270 -31.16 8.48 17.73
N LEU A 271 -30.11 9.31 17.62
CA LEU A 271 -29.98 10.27 16.51
C LEU A 271 -29.97 9.56 15.16
N LEU A 272 -29.28 8.42 15.07
CA LEU A 272 -29.15 7.63 13.84
C LEU A 272 -30.44 6.90 13.47
N ASN A 273 -31.46 6.85 14.34
CA ASN A 273 -32.75 6.25 13.98
C ASN A 273 -33.53 7.07 12.93
N GLN A 274 -33.24 8.37 12.78
CA GLN A 274 -33.85 9.20 11.73
C GLN A 274 -33.56 8.65 10.32
N HIS A 275 -32.34 8.16 10.12
CA HIS A 275 -31.90 7.39 8.96
C HIS A 275 -30.65 6.62 9.36
N ARG A 276 -30.67 5.30 9.22
CA ARG A 276 -29.53 4.45 9.58
C ARG A 276 -28.55 4.36 8.41
N PRO A 277 -27.35 4.96 8.51
CA PRO A 277 -26.31 4.80 7.50
C PRO A 277 -25.89 3.33 7.44
N ARG A 278 -25.45 2.88 6.26
CA ARG A 278 -24.98 1.50 6.09
C ARG A 278 -23.58 1.31 6.67
N ILE A 279 -22.76 2.36 6.60
CA ILE A 279 -21.42 2.41 7.20
C ILE A 279 -21.35 3.62 8.13
N ILE A 280 -20.82 3.42 9.33
CA ILE A 280 -20.42 4.50 10.22
C ILE A 280 -18.91 4.44 10.40
N LEU A 281 -18.24 5.58 10.22
CA LEU A 281 -16.82 5.76 10.51
C LEU A 281 -16.67 6.74 11.68
N LEU A 282 -16.26 6.22 12.84
CA LEU A 282 -16.00 7.00 14.04
C LEU A 282 -14.51 7.30 14.16
N GLN A 283 -14.13 8.51 13.77
CA GLN A 283 -12.82 9.09 14.00
C GLN A 283 -12.89 10.04 15.21
N ALA A 284 -13.36 9.50 16.33
CA ALA A 284 -13.37 10.23 17.59
C ALA A 284 -12.02 10.03 18.31
N CYS A 285 -11.28 11.12 18.52
CA CYS A 285 -10.07 11.11 19.34
C CYS A 285 -10.45 11.14 20.83
N GLN A 286 -9.71 10.39 21.65
CA GLN A 286 -9.86 10.44 23.10
C GLN A 286 -9.34 11.81 23.59
N GLY A 287 -10.23 12.66 24.09
CA GLY A 287 -9.84 13.86 24.84
C GLY A 287 -9.12 13.45 26.13
N ALA A 288 -8.07 14.19 26.49
CA ALA A 288 -7.15 13.88 27.59
C ALA A 288 -7.82 13.41 28.90
N MET A 289 -7.68 12.11 29.25
CA MET A 289 -7.36 11.56 30.58
C MET A 289 -7.56 10.03 30.62
N GLU A 290 -6.59 9.34 31.22
CA GLU A 290 -6.50 7.90 31.55
C GLU A 290 -6.74 6.87 30.44
N SER A 291 -5.62 6.36 29.94
CA SER A 291 -5.46 5.28 28.98
C SER A 291 -6.10 3.97 29.45
N THR A 292 -7.28 3.62 28.93
CA THR A 292 -7.61 2.20 28.74
C THR A 292 -8.27 2.00 27.38
N SER A 293 -7.74 1.07 26.59
CA SER A 293 -8.37 0.55 25.35
C SER A 293 -9.80 0.01 25.55
N LYS A 294 -10.23 -0.16 26.81
CA LYS A 294 -11.60 -0.51 27.22
C LYS A 294 -12.64 0.50 26.70
N VAL A 295 -12.25 1.77 26.59
CA VAL A 295 -13.11 2.90 26.19
C VAL A 295 -13.59 2.79 24.73
N SER A 296 -12.65 2.59 23.79
CA SER A 296 -12.95 2.61 22.35
C SER A 296 -13.75 1.39 21.91
N VAL A 297 -13.46 0.21 22.49
CA VAL A 297 -14.23 -1.02 22.24
C VAL A 297 -15.62 -0.94 22.86
N GLY A 298 -15.75 -0.34 24.06
CA GLY A 298 -17.03 -0.17 24.74
C GLY A 298 -18.01 0.76 24.02
N LEU A 299 -17.54 1.90 23.49
CA LEU A 299 -18.37 2.82 22.68
C LEU A 299 -18.69 2.21 21.31
N ALA A 300 -17.68 1.71 20.59
CA ALA A 300 -17.86 1.12 19.27
C ALA A 300 -18.81 -0.08 19.31
N SER A 301 -18.69 -0.95 20.31
CA SER A 301 -19.56 -2.12 20.41
C SER A 301 -20.99 -1.77 20.84
N LYS A 302 -21.20 -0.80 21.74
CA LYS A 302 -22.55 -0.31 22.08
C LYS A 302 -23.25 0.34 20.88
N VAL A 303 -22.51 1.10 20.04
CA VAL A 303 -23.05 1.67 18.79
C VAL A 303 -23.40 0.56 17.80
N VAL A 304 -22.51 -0.43 17.60
CA VAL A 304 -22.78 -1.57 16.69
C VAL A 304 -24.02 -2.34 17.13
N GLN A 305 -24.22 -2.53 18.44
CA GLN A 305 -25.39 -3.23 19.01
C GLN A 305 -26.75 -2.60 18.65
N GLN A 306 -26.80 -1.46 17.97
CA GLN A 306 -28.02 -0.74 17.57
C GLN A 306 -28.39 -0.88 16.08
N ILE A 307 -28.01 -2.00 15.43
CA ILE A 307 -28.41 -2.37 14.04
C ILE A 307 -27.73 -1.49 12.98
N ILE A 308 -26.43 -1.24 13.14
CA ILE A 308 -25.59 -0.66 12.09
C ILE A 308 -24.86 -1.80 11.38
N PRO A 309 -24.97 -1.94 10.04
CA PRO A 309 -24.35 -3.04 9.31
C PRO A 309 -22.84 -3.10 9.48
N VAL A 310 -22.17 -1.95 9.39
CA VAL A 310 -20.71 -1.82 9.50
C VAL A 310 -20.35 -0.60 10.33
N LEU A 311 -19.52 -0.81 11.34
CA LEU A 311 -18.84 0.26 12.07
C LEU A 311 -17.34 0.15 11.86
N VAL A 312 -16.72 1.25 11.46
CA VAL A 312 -15.27 1.44 11.52
C VAL A 312 -15.00 2.44 12.63
N ALA A 313 -14.07 2.14 13.53
CA ALA A 313 -13.70 3.02 14.63
C ALA A 313 -12.18 3.11 14.76
N MET A 314 -11.69 4.24 15.28
CA MET A 314 -10.29 4.39 15.67
C MET A 314 -10.14 3.97 17.13
N GLN A 315 -9.41 2.88 17.40
CA GLN A 315 -9.26 2.41 18.79
C GLN A 315 -8.30 3.25 19.64
N TYR A 316 -7.45 4.06 18.99
CA TYR A 316 -6.46 4.96 19.61
C TYR A 316 -6.51 6.36 18.97
N PRO A 317 -6.00 7.39 19.66
CA PRO A 317 -5.68 8.66 19.02
C PRO A 317 -4.71 8.47 17.85
N VAL A 318 -5.06 9.07 16.70
CA VAL A 318 -4.29 9.02 15.45
C VAL A 318 -3.79 10.41 15.07
N SER A 319 -2.64 10.45 14.38
CA SER A 319 -2.18 11.68 13.73
C SER A 319 -3.05 12.01 12.51
N ASN A 320 -3.09 13.29 12.12
CA ASN A 320 -3.85 13.76 10.95
C ASN A 320 -3.43 13.02 9.68
N SER A 321 -2.13 12.83 9.49
CA SER A 321 -1.58 12.13 8.34
C SER A 321 -1.99 10.65 8.29
N THR A 322 -2.11 10.00 9.45
CA THR A 322 -2.61 8.61 9.53
C THR A 322 -4.11 8.53 9.26
N ALA A 323 -4.88 9.45 9.83
CA ALA A 323 -6.33 9.53 9.60
C ALA A 323 -6.66 9.83 8.13
N SER A 324 -5.98 10.80 7.53
CA SER A 324 -6.11 11.19 6.13
C SER A 324 -5.72 10.04 5.20
N ARG A 325 -4.58 9.39 5.45
CA ARG A 325 -4.13 8.22 4.68
C ARG A 325 -5.14 7.09 4.73
N PHE A 326 -5.62 6.76 5.94
CA PHE A 326 -6.66 5.75 6.11
C PHE A 326 -7.92 6.12 5.32
N ALA A 327 -8.46 7.32 5.53
CA ALA A 327 -9.69 7.77 4.89
C ALA A 327 -9.57 7.77 3.36
N CYS A 328 -8.47 8.28 2.81
CA CYS A 328 -8.21 8.32 1.38
C CYS A 328 -8.28 6.91 0.76
N HIS A 329 -7.53 5.95 1.32
CA HIS A 329 -7.55 4.59 0.81
C HIS A 329 -8.89 3.89 1.06
N PHE A 330 -9.49 4.07 2.24
CA PHE A 330 -10.79 3.51 2.59
C PHE A 330 -11.88 3.93 1.58
N TYR A 331 -12.03 5.23 1.33
CA TYR A 331 -13.03 5.72 0.39
C TYR A 331 -12.71 5.38 -1.07
N LYS A 332 -11.43 5.35 -1.46
CA LYS A 332 -11.01 4.90 -2.79
C LYS A 332 -11.42 3.44 -3.05
N GLN A 333 -11.21 2.54 -2.09
CA GLN A 333 -11.64 1.14 -2.24
C GLN A 333 -13.17 1.02 -2.30
N LEU A 334 -13.90 1.76 -1.46
CA LEU A 334 -15.37 1.75 -1.47
C LEU A 334 -15.94 2.28 -2.81
N ALA A 335 -15.36 3.33 -3.36
CA ALA A 335 -15.80 3.91 -4.63
C ALA A 335 -15.64 2.93 -5.81
N GLN A 336 -14.60 2.09 -5.76
CA GLN A 336 -14.37 0.95 -6.67
C GLN A 336 -15.36 -0.22 -6.46
N GLY A 337 -16.31 -0.09 -5.51
CA GLY A 337 -17.30 -1.12 -5.22
C GLY A 337 -16.77 -2.27 -4.37
N LYS A 338 -15.61 -2.13 -3.72
CA LYS A 338 -15.11 -3.16 -2.81
C LYS A 338 -15.86 -3.12 -1.47
N PRO A 339 -16.05 -4.27 -0.81
CA PRO A 339 -16.60 -4.34 0.55
C PRO A 339 -15.81 -3.53 1.59
N ALA A 340 -16.50 -3.08 2.63
CA ALA A 340 -15.92 -2.24 3.68
C ALA A 340 -14.78 -2.92 4.46
N ASP A 341 -14.82 -4.24 4.66
CA ASP A 341 -13.73 -5.00 5.29
C ASP A 341 -12.46 -5.03 4.44
N ILE A 342 -12.59 -5.16 3.11
CA ILE A 342 -11.47 -4.99 2.18
C ILE A 342 -10.94 -3.56 2.26
N ALA A 343 -11.82 -2.57 2.26
CA ALA A 343 -11.43 -1.16 2.35
C ALA A 343 -10.64 -0.86 3.64
N VAL A 344 -11.05 -1.42 4.78
CA VAL A 344 -10.32 -1.30 6.05
C VAL A 344 -8.98 -2.04 5.97
N GLN A 345 -8.95 -3.26 5.45
CA GLN A 345 -7.72 -4.05 5.32
C GLN A 345 -6.65 -3.33 4.47
N GLU A 346 -7.04 -2.79 3.31
CA GLU A 346 -6.15 -2.00 2.45
C GLU A 346 -5.72 -0.71 3.15
N GLY A 347 -6.63 -0.02 3.86
CA GLY A 347 -6.28 1.14 4.66
C GLY A 347 -5.24 0.84 5.75
N ARG A 348 -5.37 -0.28 6.46
CA ARG A 348 -4.38 -0.75 7.44
C ARG A 348 -3.04 -1.06 6.77
N ARG A 349 -3.07 -1.73 5.61
CA ARG A 349 -1.87 -2.08 4.83
C ARG A 349 -1.10 -0.82 4.43
N GLU A 350 -1.80 0.20 3.94
CA GLU A 350 -1.20 1.47 3.53
C GLU A 350 -0.58 2.26 4.68
N ILE A 351 -1.20 2.22 5.86
CA ILE A 351 -0.57 2.74 7.08
C ILE A 351 0.68 1.92 7.44
N SER A 352 0.64 0.59 7.31
CA SER A 352 1.77 -0.27 7.66
C SER A 352 2.97 -0.15 6.73
N LEU A 353 2.76 0.20 5.46
CA LEU A 353 3.82 0.34 4.46
C LEU A 353 4.50 1.71 4.47
N HIS A 354 3.89 2.69 5.13
CA HIS A 354 4.43 4.04 5.20
C HIS A 354 5.62 4.13 6.18
N GLU A 355 6.68 4.82 5.78
CA GLU A 355 7.94 4.89 6.51
C GLU A 355 7.76 5.44 7.94
N SER A 356 6.89 6.43 8.15
CA SER A 356 6.72 7.04 9.49
C SER A 356 5.92 6.18 10.48
N THR A 357 5.21 5.15 10.02
CA THR A 357 4.26 4.36 10.82
C THR A 357 4.69 2.90 10.93
N GLY A 358 4.91 2.21 9.80
CA GLY A 358 5.50 0.85 9.78
C GLY A 358 4.75 -0.20 10.62
N TYR A 359 5.31 -1.41 10.72
CA TYR A 359 4.96 -2.39 11.77
C TYR A 359 5.63 -2.09 13.11
N ARG A 360 6.26 -0.92 13.28
CA ARG A 360 6.94 -0.51 14.52
C ARG A 360 6.07 0.34 15.43
N LYS A 361 4.94 0.86 14.93
CA LYS A 361 3.96 1.64 15.69
C LYS A 361 2.58 1.00 15.65
N ARG A 362 1.67 1.53 16.46
CA ARG A 362 0.27 1.07 16.55
C ARG A 362 -0.65 1.59 15.44
N ASP A 363 -0.18 2.50 14.60
CA ASP A 363 -1.01 3.23 13.65
C ASP A 363 -1.79 2.29 12.72
N PHE A 364 -1.14 1.25 12.17
CA PHE A 364 -1.82 0.28 11.28
C PHE A 364 -2.91 -0.53 11.99
N ALA A 365 -2.74 -0.76 13.29
CA ALA A 365 -3.69 -1.48 14.12
C ALA A 365 -4.81 -0.57 14.64
N THR A 366 -4.74 0.74 14.41
CA THR A 366 -5.71 1.69 15.00
C THR A 366 -7.12 1.58 14.41
N PRO A 367 -7.30 1.44 13.08
CA PRO A 367 -8.62 1.22 12.51
C PRO A 367 -9.15 -0.18 12.86
N VAL A 368 -10.31 -0.25 13.52
CA VAL A 368 -11.04 -1.48 13.83
C VAL A 368 -12.35 -1.51 13.07
N ILE A 369 -12.73 -2.68 12.56
CA ILE A 369 -14.01 -2.89 11.87
C ILE A 369 -14.86 -3.90 12.62
N PHE A 370 -16.12 -3.54 12.85
CA PHE A 370 -17.17 -4.41 13.34
C PHE A 370 -18.21 -4.62 12.26
N MET A 371 -18.58 -5.87 12.01
CA MET A 371 -19.55 -6.25 10.98
C MET A 371 -20.74 -7.01 11.58
N GLN A 372 -21.94 -6.66 11.14
CA GLN A 372 -23.18 -7.41 11.42
C GLN A 372 -23.74 -8.11 10.19
N VAL A 373 -23.18 -7.82 9.01
CA VAL A 373 -23.58 -8.39 7.72
C VAL A 373 -22.50 -9.33 7.19
N GLN A 374 -22.91 -10.34 6.42
CA GLN A 374 -21.97 -11.23 5.73
C GLN A 374 -21.29 -10.55 4.53
N ASP A 375 -21.93 -9.54 3.93
CA ASP A 375 -21.36 -8.81 2.81
C ASP A 375 -21.50 -7.31 3.08
N ALA A 376 -20.36 -6.62 3.12
CA ALA A 376 -20.26 -5.18 3.36
C ALA A 376 -20.08 -4.38 2.08
N GLN A 377 -20.46 -4.94 0.92
CA GLN A 377 -20.47 -4.21 -0.34
C GLN A 377 -21.55 -3.11 -0.31
N LEU A 378 -21.12 -1.86 -0.49
CA LEU A 378 -22.02 -0.71 -0.44
C LEU A 378 -22.74 -0.46 -1.77
N ILE A 379 -22.04 -0.65 -2.89
CA ILE A 379 -22.52 -0.36 -4.25
C ILE A 379 -22.17 -1.53 -5.15
N GLN A 380 -23.15 -2.03 -5.90
CA GLN A 380 -22.94 -3.00 -6.96
C GLN A 380 -22.55 -2.28 -8.26
N ARG A 381 -21.40 -2.63 -8.82
CA ARG A 381 -20.91 -2.13 -10.12
C ARG A 381 -21.11 -3.23 -11.18
N PRO A 382 -21.63 -2.93 -12.39
CA PRO A 382 -21.62 -3.88 -13.48
C PRO A 382 -20.18 -4.30 -13.81
N ILE A 383 -19.96 -5.60 -13.99
CA ILE A 383 -18.70 -6.12 -14.54
C ILE A 383 -18.72 -5.78 -16.03
N GLU A 384 -17.85 -4.88 -16.49
CA GLU A 384 -17.68 -4.66 -17.93
C GLU A 384 -17.08 -5.92 -18.57
N SER A 385 -17.90 -6.61 -19.35
CA SER A 385 -17.52 -7.80 -20.10
C SER A 385 -16.59 -7.43 -21.26
N PHE A 386 -15.31 -7.79 -21.18
CA PHE A 386 -14.38 -7.76 -22.32
C PHE A 386 -14.80 -8.82 -23.35
N GLN A 387 -15.60 -8.43 -24.36
CA GLN A 387 -15.86 -9.28 -25.53
C GLN A 387 -14.67 -9.24 -26.50
N ARG A 388 -14.15 -10.43 -26.79
CA ARG A 388 -13.00 -10.71 -27.67
C ARG A 388 -13.25 -10.31 -29.13
N LEU A 389 -12.33 -9.54 -29.71
CA LEU A 389 -12.10 -9.48 -31.16
C LEU A 389 -11.32 -10.72 -31.59
N ASN A 390 -12.02 -11.74 -32.10
CA ASN A 390 -11.42 -12.84 -32.87
C ASN A 390 -12.43 -13.34 -33.91
N GLN A 391 -12.38 -12.78 -35.11
CA GLN A 391 -12.73 -13.51 -36.34
C GLN A 391 -11.73 -13.18 -37.45
N PRO A 392 -11.28 -14.17 -38.25
CA PRO A 392 -10.21 -13.99 -39.22
C PRO A 392 -10.75 -13.46 -40.55
N VAL A 393 -10.11 -12.44 -41.12
CA VAL A 393 -10.42 -11.94 -42.47
C VAL A 393 -9.39 -12.50 -43.46
N VAL A 394 -9.91 -13.30 -44.38
CA VAL A 394 -9.22 -13.83 -45.57
C VAL A 394 -8.93 -12.68 -46.53
N LEU A 395 -7.67 -12.58 -46.98
CA LEU A 395 -7.21 -11.61 -47.98
C LEU A 395 -7.29 -12.23 -49.37
N ASP A 396 -8.02 -11.58 -50.28
CA ASP A 396 -7.61 -11.54 -51.68
C ASP A 396 -7.91 -10.19 -52.35
N LYS A 397 -7.09 -9.88 -53.37
CA LYS A 397 -6.57 -8.55 -53.75
C LYS A 397 -7.55 -7.50 -54.34
N PRO A 398 -7.20 -6.19 -54.23
CA PRO A 398 -8.00 -5.08 -54.74
C PRO A 398 -7.57 -4.57 -56.13
N SER A 399 -8.50 -3.95 -56.85
CA SER A 399 -8.22 -3.12 -58.04
C SER A 399 -8.72 -1.68 -57.87
N HIS A 400 -7.75 -0.76 -57.82
CA HIS A 400 -7.73 0.66 -58.21
C HIS A 400 -9.00 1.53 -58.08
N LYS A 401 -8.95 2.54 -57.20
CA LYS A 401 -8.74 3.96 -57.58
C LYS A 401 -8.59 4.87 -56.35
N GLN A 402 -7.70 5.85 -56.51
CA GLN A 402 -7.12 6.75 -55.50
C GLN A 402 -8.12 7.71 -54.85
N LEU A 403 -8.01 7.84 -53.53
CA LEU A 403 -8.09 9.11 -52.80
C LEU A 403 -6.81 9.21 -51.96
N HIS A 404 -6.16 10.37 -52.02
CA HIS A 404 -4.85 10.64 -51.42
C HIS A 404 -4.85 10.40 -49.90
N VAL A 405 -4.19 9.32 -49.49
CA VAL A 405 -3.76 9.06 -48.10
C VAL A 405 -2.41 9.74 -47.92
N LYS A 406 -2.32 10.72 -47.02
CA LYS A 406 -1.07 10.99 -46.32
C LYS A 406 -1.15 10.32 -44.95
N ASP A 407 -0.40 9.23 -44.87
CA ASP A 407 0.23 8.61 -43.70
C ASP A 407 -0.61 8.19 -42.50
N ALA A 408 -1.35 7.09 -42.68
CA ALA A 408 -1.71 6.15 -41.61
C ALA A 408 -0.53 5.20 -41.26
N ARG A 409 0.69 5.74 -41.10
CA ARG A 409 1.90 4.99 -40.71
C ARG A 409 2.71 5.67 -39.59
N GLN A 410 2.06 6.40 -38.69
CA GLN A 410 2.65 6.90 -37.44
C GLN A 410 1.67 6.66 -36.28
N SER A 411 1.80 5.54 -35.58
CA SER A 411 1.17 5.36 -34.26
C SER A 411 1.88 4.30 -33.41
N GLN A 412 3.22 4.28 -33.45
CA GLN A 412 4.03 3.57 -32.47
C GLN A 412 4.88 4.64 -31.79
N GLY A 413 4.63 4.91 -30.50
CA GLY A 413 5.38 5.91 -29.75
C GLY A 413 6.87 5.63 -29.76
N VAL A 414 7.69 6.69 -29.69
CA VAL A 414 9.15 6.60 -29.78
C VAL A 414 9.78 6.47 -28.39
N LYS A 415 11.00 5.92 -28.30
CA LYS A 415 11.74 5.82 -27.03
C LYS A 415 12.83 6.90 -26.97
N ARG A 416 12.91 7.65 -25.86
CA ARG A 416 13.91 8.70 -25.65
C ARG A 416 14.56 8.56 -24.28
N ALA A 417 15.83 8.94 -24.17
CA ALA A 417 16.57 8.83 -22.93
C ALA A 417 17.47 10.04 -22.66
N LEU A 418 17.61 10.39 -21.38
CA LEU A 418 18.63 11.28 -20.87
C LEU A 418 19.52 10.51 -19.90
N LEU A 419 20.83 10.51 -20.17
CA LEU A 419 21.84 9.87 -19.36
C LEU A 419 22.69 10.96 -18.70
N ILE A 420 22.75 10.98 -17.36
CA ILE A 420 23.51 11.95 -16.59
C ILE A 420 24.58 11.22 -15.78
N GLY A 421 25.84 11.61 -15.96
CA GLY A 421 26.98 11.02 -15.25
C GLY A 421 27.79 12.11 -14.58
N VAL A 422 27.95 12.03 -13.26
CA VAL A 422 28.70 13.02 -12.48
C VAL A 422 29.90 12.37 -11.81
N SER A 423 31.09 12.70 -12.30
CA SER A 423 32.36 12.17 -11.80
C SER A 423 33.17 13.18 -10.99
N LYS A 424 32.84 14.47 -11.07
CA LYS A 424 33.52 15.58 -10.37
C LYS A 424 32.53 16.29 -9.46
N TYR A 425 33.01 16.79 -8.33
CA TYR A 425 32.19 17.48 -7.32
C TYR A 425 32.94 18.66 -6.71
N GLY A 426 32.20 19.55 -6.07
CA GLY A 426 32.75 20.57 -5.19
C GLY A 426 33.24 20.00 -3.86
N LYS A 427 33.70 20.89 -2.96
CA LYS A 427 34.27 20.51 -1.66
C LYS A 427 33.31 19.64 -0.84
N GLY A 428 33.82 18.53 -0.28
CA GLY A 428 33.08 17.67 0.65
C GLY A 428 32.50 16.38 0.05
N LEU A 429 32.74 16.12 -1.24
CA LEU A 429 32.38 14.87 -1.92
C LEU A 429 33.60 14.30 -2.66
N LYS A 430 33.70 12.98 -2.75
CA LYS A 430 34.80 12.29 -3.46
C LYS A 430 34.46 12.15 -4.95
N PRO A 431 35.42 12.34 -5.87
CA PRO A 431 35.22 12.06 -7.30
C PRO A 431 34.80 10.60 -7.55
N LEU A 432 34.02 10.39 -8.62
CA LEU A 432 33.53 9.08 -9.09
C LEU A 432 33.83 8.88 -10.58
N PRO A 433 35.09 8.55 -10.97
CA PRO A 433 35.49 8.47 -12.37
C PRO A 433 34.68 7.50 -13.24
N GLY A 434 34.11 6.43 -12.65
CA GLY A 434 33.28 5.44 -13.36
C GLY A 434 31.95 6.01 -13.87
N ALA A 435 31.39 7.04 -13.22
CA ALA A 435 30.06 7.55 -13.53
C ALA A 435 29.90 8.12 -14.94
N THR A 436 30.97 8.65 -15.53
CA THR A 436 30.96 9.13 -16.91
C THR A 436 31.18 8.02 -17.94
N LYS A 437 31.83 6.91 -17.54
CA LYS A 437 32.02 5.73 -18.41
C LYS A 437 30.74 4.91 -18.52
N ASP A 438 29.96 4.82 -17.44
CA ASP A 438 28.63 4.19 -17.44
C ASP A 438 27.73 4.74 -18.55
N LEU A 439 27.87 6.04 -18.88
CA LEU A 439 27.08 6.67 -19.94
C LEU A 439 27.39 6.14 -21.34
N GLU A 440 28.64 5.81 -21.63
CA GLU A 440 29.07 5.35 -22.96
C GLU A 440 28.47 3.96 -23.26
N GLU A 441 28.55 3.05 -22.29
CA GLU A 441 28.01 1.69 -22.40
C GLU A 441 26.48 1.68 -22.47
N ILE A 442 25.81 2.44 -21.58
CA ILE A 442 24.35 2.54 -21.61
C ILE A 442 23.86 3.19 -22.90
N LYS A 443 24.57 4.22 -23.39
CA LYS A 443 24.23 4.82 -24.68
C LYS A 443 24.32 3.79 -25.81
N GLY A 444 25.35 2.94 -25.82
CA GLY A 444 25.53 1.88 -26.82
C GLY A 444 24.33 0.93 -26.91
N ILE A 445 23.84 0.41 -25.78
CA ILE A 445 22.70 -0.52 -25.77
C ILE A 445 21.36 0.16 -26.10
N LEU A 446 21.18 1.42 -25.71
CA LEU A 446 19.93 2.16 -25.94
C LEU A 446 19.83 2.64 -27.39
N ASP A 447 20.92 3.15 -27.97
CA ASP A 447 20.97 3.60 -29.38
C ASP A 447 20.84 2.43 -30.37
N SER A 448 21.24 1.22 -29.98
CA SER A 448 21.23 0.05 -30.84
C SER A 448 19.81 -0.27 -31.36
N PRO A 449 19.57 -0.26 -32.69
CA PRO A 449 18.26 -0.58 -33.27
C PRO A 449 17.82 -2.02 -33.02
N GLN A 450 18.78 -2.92 -32.76
CA GLN A 450 18.51 -4.34 -32.47
C GLN A 450 18.19 -4.59 -31.00
N LEU A 451 18.57 -3.68 -30.10
CA LEU A 451 18.38 -3.80 -28.65
C LEU A 451 17.35 -2.78 -28.15
N GLY A 452 17.80 -1.62 -27.64
CA GLY A 452 16.94 -0.59 -27.05
C GLY A 452 16.06 0.14 -28.06
N ASN A 453 16.60 0.47 -29.24
CA ASN A 453 15.96 1.26 -30.30
C ASN A 453 15.40 2.59 -29.79
N PHE A 454 16.20 3.33 -29.02
CA PHE A 454 15.92 4.71 -28.61
C PHE A 454 16.28 5.66 -29.75
N VAL A 455 15.33 6.53 -30.12
CA VAL A 455 15.50 7.44 -31.25
C VAL A 455 16.27 8.71 -30.88
N ASP A 456 16.37 8.99 -29.57
CA ASP A 456 17.07 10.15 -29.02
C ASP A 456 17.63 9.80 -27.64
N VAL A 457 18.96 9.68 -27.53
CA VAL A 457 19.68 9.40 -26.28
C VAL A 457 20.70 10.51 -26.04
N LYS A 458 20.33 11.47 -25.19
CA LYS A 458 21.18 12.60 -24.79
C LYS A 458 22.02 12.21 -23.58
N ALA A 459 23.34 12.45 -23.64
CA ALA A 459 24.26 12.18 -22.53
C ALA A 459 24.86 13.48 -21.99
N LEU A 460 24.81 13.69 -20.67
CA LEU A 460 25.38 14.85 -19.97
C LEU A 460 26.44 14.39 -18.97
N SER A 461 27.69 14.78 -19.24
CA SER A 461 28.82 14.50 -18.37
C SER A 461 29.16 15.70 -17.51
N ASN A 462 29.08 15.54 -16.18
CA ASN A 462 29.34 16.59 -15.19
C ASN A 462 28.55 17.89 -15.43
N PRO A 463 27.22 17.85 -15.64
CA PRO A 463 26.43 19.07 -15.73
C PRO A 463 26.44 19.83 -14.39
N ASP A 464 26.25 21.15 -14.44
CA ASP A 464 25.85 21.89 -13.25
C ASP A 464 24.34 21.78 -13.01
N ARG A 465 23.84 22.46 -11.98
CA ARG A 465 22.44 22.34 -11.57
C ARG A 465 21.47 22.81 -12.65
N GLN A 466 21.74 23.94 -13.27
CA GLN A 466 20.83 24.53 -14.24
C GLN A 466 20.80 23.68 -15.51
N GLU A 467 21.97 23.30 -16.01
CA GLU A 467 22.13 22.42 -17.17
C GLU A 467 21.41 21.08 -16.96
N MET A 468 21.48 20.52 -15.75
CA MET A 468 20.78 19.29 -15.39
C MET A 468 19.26 19.45 -15.34
N GLU A 469 18.75 20.49 -14.67
CA GLU A 469 17.30 20.74 -14.54
C GLU A 469 16.67 21.02 -15.92
N GLU A 470 17.30 21.84 -16.75
CA GLU A 470 16.83 22.16 -18.11
C GLU A 470 16.74 20.91 -19.00
N ALA A 471 17.76 20.04 -18.95
CA ALA A 471 17.75 18.83 -19.76
C ALA A 471 16.72 17.80 -19.29
N ILE A 472 16.50 17.68 -17.98
CA ILE A 472 15.44 16.84 -17.41
C ILE A 472 14.07 17.39 -17.85
N GLU A 473 13.87 18.70 -17.78
CA GLU A 473 12.63 19.34 -18.25
C GLU A 473 12.38 19.10 -19.75
N GLU A 474 13.40 19.30 -20.60
CA GLU A 474 13.32 19.04 -22.04
C GLU A 474 12.94 17.59 -22.36
N LEU A 475 13.55 16.63 -21.67
CA LEU A 475 13.26 15.20 -21.85
C LEU A 475 11.77 14.90 -21.60
N PHE A 476 11.23 15.35 -20.48
CA PHE A 476 9.86 15.03 -20.06
C PHE A 476 8.80 15.90 -20.75
N ALA A 477 9.13 17.13 -21.14
CA ALA A 477 8.21 18.03 -21.85
C ALA A 477 8.05 17.67 -23.34
N SER A 478 9.09 17.13 -23.97
CA SER A 478 9.08 16.81 -25.40
C SER A 478 8.39 15.48 -25.76
N SER A 479 8.01 14.68 -24.77
CA SER A 479 7.39 13.36 -24.97
C SER A 479 5.92 13.44 -25.33
N GLU A 480 5.45 12.57 -26.23
CA GLU A 480 4.04 12.36 -26.52
C GLU A 480 3.46 11.17 -25.73
N LYS A 481 2.13 11.00 -25.77
CA LYS A 481 1.38 10.06 -24.92
C LYS A 481 1.92 8.61 -24.94
N ASP A 482 2.32 8.13 -26.12
CA ASP A 482 2.74 6.73 -26.33
C ASP A 482 4.25 6.51 -26.22
N ASP A 483 5.02 7.59 -26.06
CA ASP A 483 6.48 7.55 -25.99
C ASP A 483 6.94 6.88 -24.70
N LEU A 484 8.13 6.28 -24.73
CA LEU A 484 8.84 5.83 -23.52
C LEU A 484 9.94 6.83 -23.21
N VAL A 485 9.99 7.29 -21.97
CA VAL A 485 10.97 8.28 -21.51
C VAL A 485 11.83 7.66 -20.42
N LEU A 486 13.15 7.65 -20.61
CA LEU A 486 14.10 7.10 -19.64
C LEU A 486 15.07 8.17 -19.11
N LEU A 487 15.17 8.29 -17.79
CA LEU A 487 16.18 9.08 -17.11
C LEU A 487 17.17 8.14 -16.41
N PHE A 488 18.43 8.14 -16.83
CA PHE A 488 19.51 7.43 -16.15
C PHE A 488 20.41 8.44 -15.43
N PHE A 489 20.75 8.15 -14.17
CA PHE A 489 21.68 8.95 -13.37
C PHE A 489 22.75 8.06 -12.74
N SER A 490 24.03 8.36 -12.98
CA SER A 490 25.18 7.78 -12.27
C SER A 490 25.97 8.88 -11.54
N GLY A 491 26.18 8.71 -10.23
CA GLY A 491 26.84 9.71 -9.39
C GLY A 491 26.57 9.53 -7.89
N HIS A 492 26.76 10.59 -7.08
CA HIS A 492 26.36 10.55 -5.67
C HIS A 492 24.89 10.94 -5.49
N GLY A 493 24.18 10.24 -4.60
CA GLY A 493 22.90 10.69 -4.05
C GLY A 493 23.14 11.25 -2.65
N VAL A 494 22.76 12.51 -2.40
CA VAL A 494 22.98 13.14 -1.08
C VAL A 494 21.64 13.48 -0.44
N LYS A 495 21.52 13.20 0.85
CA LYS A 495 20.38 13.57 1.66
C LYS A 495 20.62 14.89 2.39
N ASP A 496 19.57 15.68 2.55
CA ASP A 496 19.58 16.78 3.50
C ASP A 496 19.17 16.32 4.92
N SER A 497 19.16 17.24 5.88
CA SER A 497 18.76 16.98 7.28
C SER A 497 17.28 16.61 7.45
N SER A 498 16.45 16.80 6.42
CA SER A 498 15.03 16.45 6.37
C SER A 498 14.78 15.14 5.60
N ASN A 499 15.85 14.36 5.36
CA ASN A 499 15.81 13.09 4.62
C ASN A 499 15.37 13.21 3.14
N GLN A 500 15.42 14.42 2.55
CA GLN A 500 15.12 14.63 1.14
C GLN A 500 16.32 14.29 0.26
N LEU A 501 16.08 13.57 -0.84
CA LEU A 501 17.11 13.19 -1.80
C LEU A 501 17.43 14.33 -2.76
N TYR A 502 18.73 14.51 -2.99
CA TYR A 502 19.28 15.36 -4.04
C TYR A 502 20.22 14.55 -4.93
N LEU A 503 20.04 14.67 -6.24
CA LEU A 503 21.00 14.22 -7.24
C LEU A 503 22.10 15.28 -7.35
N THR A 504 23.34 14.81 -7.22
CA THR A 504 24.51 15.70 -7.24
C THR A 504 24.86 16.17 -8.64
N THR A 505 25.52 17.32 -8.72
CA THR A 505 25.98 17.99 -9.94
C THR A 505 27.48 18.26 -9.81
N ARG A 506 28.14 18.74 -10.87
CA ARG A 506 29.59 19.05 -10.81
C ARG A 506 29.97 20.06 -9.74
N ILE A 507 29.02 20.94 -9.38
CA ILE A 507 29.22 22.02 -8.40
C ILE A 507 28.76 21.64 -6.99
N THR A 508 28.19 20.44 -6.79
CA THR A 508 27.66 20.05 -5.49
C THR A 508 28.75 20.06 -4.43
N ARG A 509 28.48 20.75 -3.32
CA ARG A 509 29.41 20.88 -2.20
C ARG A 509 28.70 20.82 -0.86
N LYS A 510 29.47 20.54 0.18
CA LYS A 510 29.06 20.64 1.57
C LYS A 510 29.64 21.89 2.22
N ASN A 511 28.90 22.48 3.16
CA ASN A 511 29.38 23.62 3.96
C ASN A 511 30.44 23.16 4.99
N SER A 512 30.95 24.09 5.81
CA SER A 512 31.92 23.79 6.87
C SER A 512 31.42 22.79 7.91
N GLN A 513 30.11 22.66 8.09
CA GLN A 513 29.43 21.77 9.01
C GLN A 513 29.17 20.38 8.40
N GLY A 514 29.53 20.16 7.13
CA GLY A 514 29.31 18.90 6.43
C GLY A 514 27.90 18.73 5.86
N GLU A 515 27.09 19.79 5.85
CA GLU A 515 25.72 19.78 5.34
C GLU A 515 25.69 20.14 3.85
N LEU A 516 24.71 19.59 3.12
CA LEU A 516 24.53 19.84 1.69
C LEU A 516 24.18 21.33 1.44
N VAL A 517 24.93 21.99 0.55
CA VAL A 517 24.52 23.30 0.01
C VAL A 517 23.46 23.06 -1.06
N LYS A 518 22.18 23.08 -0.66
CA LYS A 518 21.03 22.67 -1.48
C LYS A 518 20.97 23.31 -2.87
N THR A 519 21.40 24.56 -3.02
CA THR A 519 21.39 25.27 -4.31
C THR A 519 22.37 24.72 -5.35
N THR A 520 23.22 23.76 -4.98
CA THR A 520 24.25 23.16 -5.82
C THR A 520 23.91 21.74 -6.28
N ALA A 521 22.73 21.23 -5.95
CA ALA A 521 22.25 19.90 -6.31
C ALA A 521 20.78 19.97 -6.76
N VAL A 522 20.31 18.96 -7.48
CA VAL A 522 18.93 18.90 -7.98
C VAL A 522 18.11 18.05 -7.02
N SER A 523 17.03 18.61 -6.47
CA SER A 523 16.17 17.85 -5.57
C SER A 523 15.35 16.81 -6.34
N ALA A 524 15.22 15.60 -5.82
CA ALA A 524 14.37 14.56 -6.40
C ALA A 524 12.91 15.04 -6.55
N ARG A 525 12.43 15.87 -5.61
CA ARG A 525 11.11 16.51 -5.69
C ARG A 525 10.93 17.41 -6.92
N ALA A 526 11.96 18.15 -7.33
CA ALA A 526 11.90 18.97 -8.54
C ALA A 526 11.77 18.09 -9.79
N ILE A 527 12.54 17.00 -9.86
CA ILE A 527 12.46 15.99 -10.92
C ILE A 527 11.06 15.38 -10.97
N HIS A 528 10.50 15.00 -9.81
CA HIS A 528 9.14 14.46 -9.73
C HIS A 528 8.06 15.43 -10.23
N ASN A 529 8.18 16.73 -9.92
CA ASN A 529 7.25 17.73 -10.43
C ASN A 529 7.31 17.84 -11.96
N ILE A 530 8.51 17.80 -12.54
CA ILE A 530 8.72 17.79 -14.00
C ILE A 530 8.10 16.52 -14.61
N MET A 531 8.37 15.36 -14.03
CA MET A 531 7.82 14.08 -14.46
C MET A 531 6.28 14.06 -14.45
N ASN A 532 5.65 14.72 -13.47
CA ASN A 532 4.18 14.84 -13.37
C ASN A 532 3.57 15.65 -14.52
N GLY A 533 4.33 16.59 -15.08
CA GLY A 533 3.90 17.39 -16.24
C GLY A 533 4.04 16.66 -17.59
N SER A 534 4.71 15.51 -17.64
CA SER A 534 4.94 14.78 -18.89
C SER A 534 3.65 14.14 -19.41
N ARG A 535 3.45 14.19 -20.74
CA ARG A 535 2.31 13.56 -21.42
C ARG A 535 2.47 12.05 -21.53
N SER A 536 3.71 11.55 -21.60
CA SER A 536 3.97 10.11 -21.57
C SER A 536 3.71 9.59 -20.17
N LYS A 537 2.97 8.49 -20.07
CA LYS A 537 2.86 7.74 -18.81
C LYS A 537 3.93 6.69 -18.65
N ARG A 538 4.66 6.33 -19.71
CA ARG A 538 5.69 5.28 -19.70
C ARG A 538 7.05 5.88 -19.36
N GLN A 539 7.29 6.12 -18.07
CA GLN A 539 8.49 6.81 -17.60
C GLN A 539 9.37 5.89 -16.75
N VAL A 540 10.66 5.85 -17.04
CA VAL A 540 11.62 4.99 -16.37
C VAL A 540 12.72 5.86 -15.76
N VAL A 541 13.03 5.67 -14.48
CA VAL A 541 14.15 6.35 -13.82
C VAL A 541 15.10 5.30 -13.27
N ILE A 542 16.36 5.33 -13.68
CA ILE A 542 17.40 4.41 -13.21
C ILE A 542 18.45 5.22 -12.46
N LEU A 543 18.62 4.94 -11.17
CA LEU A 543 19.54 5.62 -10.26
C LEU A 543 20.68 4.69 -9.86
N ASP A 544 21.83 4.85 -10.52
CA ASP A 544 23.07 4.20 -10.14
C ASP A 544 23.89 5.09 -9.20
N CYS A 545 23.40 5.26 -7.98
CA CYS A 545 24.04 6.14 -7.00
C CYS A 545 23.97 5.61 -5.56
N CYS A 546 25.08 5.76 -4.81
CA CYS A 546 25.10 5.49 -3.39
C CYS A 546 24.24 6.52 -2.64
N PHE A 547 23.33 6.06 -1.78
CA PHE A 547 22.48 6.93 -0.97
C PHE A 547 22.90 7.03 0.50
N SER A 548 24.20 6.97 0.77
CA SER A 548 24.70 6.77 2.13
C SER A 548 24.89 8.02 2.96
N ALA A 549 24.59 7.84 4.25
CA ALA A 549 24.80 8.81 5.31
C ALA A 549 26.30 8.99 5.60
N ALA A 550 26.91 10.02 5.00
CA ALA A 550 28.21 10.50 5.43
C ALA A 550 28.07 11.32 6.74
N PHE A 551 27.89 10.65 7.87
CA PHE A 551 28.18 11.18 9.21
C PHE A 551 29.33 10.38 9.85
N ARG A 552 30.36 11.10 10.30
CA ARG A 552 31.58 10.53 10.91
C ARG A 552 31.32 10.05 12.34
N LYS A 553 31.69 8.79 12.59
CA LYS A 553 32.04 8.08 13.85
C LYS A 553 31.84 8.85 15.17
N GLY A 554 30.95 8.34 16.02
CA GLY A 554 30.94 8.70 17.44
C GLY A 554 29.67 8.41 18.25
N LEU A 555 28.66 7.71 17.75
CA LEU A 555 27.53 7.22 18.56
C LEU A 555 26.82 6.11 17.76
N LEU A 556 26.61 4.95 18.39
CA LEU A 556 25.95 3.80 17.76
C LEU A 556 24.43 4.04 17.69
N VAL A 557 24.00 4.79 16.67
CA VAL A 557 22.62 4.81 16.19
C VAL A 557 22.51 3.75 15.09
N LYS A 558 21.73 2.70 15.33
CA LYS A 558 21.48 1.63 14.36
C LYS A 558 20.31 2.00 13.44
N ASP A 559 20.67 2.20 12.17
CA ASP A 559 19.92 1.95 10.93
C ASP A 559 18.67 2.79 10.58
N ASP A 560 18.89 4.03 10.12
CA ASP A 560 17.97 4.83 9.30
C ASP A 560 18.53 4.99 7.86
N ARG A 561 18.60 3.85 7.14
CA ARG A 561 19.48 3.68 5.94
C ARG A 561 18.77 3.44 4.61
N SER A 562 17.56 3.97 4.36
CA SER A 562 16.97 3.94 3.01
C SER A 562 16.51 5.32 2.54
N VAL A 563 16.67 5.61 1.25
CA VAL A 563 15.98 6.74 0.61
C VAL A 563 14.60 6.25 0.20
N ASP A 564 13.57 7.00 0.58
CA ASP A 564 12.20 6.81 0.11
C ASP A 564 12.05 7.31 -1.34
N LEU A 565 12.57 6.53 -2.28
CA LEU A 565 12.56 6.85 -3.71
C LEU A 565 11.14 6.80 -4.30
N GLN A 566 10.26 5.95 -3.74
CA GLN A 566 8.89 5.82 -4.22
C GLN A 566 8.07 7.10 -3.95
N ASN A 567 8.15 7.67 -2.75
CA ASN A 567 7.43 8.92 -2.47
C ASN A 567 8.09 10.14 -3.13
N GLN A 568 9.38 10.07 -3.46
CA GLN A 568 10.10 11.21 -4.03
C GLN A 568 10.10 11.25 -5.56
N LEU A 569 9.93 10.13 -6.26
CA LEU A 569 9.97 10.05 -7.73
C LEU A 569 8.83 9.20 -8.35
N GLY A 570 8.04 8.47 -7.56
CA GLY A 570 7.03 7.52 -8.04
C GLY A 570 5.83 8.16 -8.74
N GLY A 571 4.97 7.36 -9.36
CA GLY A 571 3.75 7.80 -10.06
C GLY A 571 3.18 6.70 -10.95
N GLU A 572 1.96 6.91 -11.45
CA GLU A 572 1.26 5.95 -12.32
C GLU A 572 1.97 5.80 -13.68
N GLY A 573 2.19 4.55 -14.11
CA GLY A 573 2.94 4.20 -15.33
C GLY A 573 4.46 4.34 -15.21
N ARG A 574 4.96 4.57 -13.99
CA ARG A 574 6.40 4.79 -13.75
C ARG A 574 7.10 3.57 -13.17
N ALA A 575 8.39 3.47 -13.49
CA ALA A 575 9.29 2.52 -12.87
C ALA A 575 10.57 3.22 -12.43
N ILE A 576 11.00 2.98 -11.18
CA ILE A 576 12.25 3.50 -10.64
C ILE A 576 13.11 2.31 -10.24
N LEU A 577 14.33 2.26 -10.78
CA LEU A 577 15.32 1.25 -10.42
C LEU A 577 16.48 1.94 -9.70
N ALA A 578 16.97 1.36 -8.61
CA ALA A 578 17.99 1.98 -7.78
C ALA A 578 19.03 1.00 -7.24
N SER A 579 20.30 1.39 -7.31
CA SER A 579 21.44 0.61 -6.83
C SER A 579 21.67 0.87 -5.34
N SER A 580 21.09 0.06 -4.44
CA SER A 580 21.18 0.35 -2.99
C SER A 580 22.48 -0.23 -2.40
N THR A 581 23.43 0.65 -2.06
CA THR A 581 24.41 0.61 -0.93
C THR A 581 25.65 1.47 -1.20
N ASP A 582 26.41 1.78 -0.14
CA ASP A 582 27.73 2.45 -0.12
C ASP A 582 28.82 1.83 -1.00
N TYR A 583 28.61 0.60 -1.46
CA TYR A 583 29.68 -0.27 -1.95
C TYR A 583 29.91 -0.21 -3.46
N SER A 584 28.97 0.34 -4.24
CA SER A 584 28.99 0.30 -5.72
C SER A 584 30.24 0.94 -6.34
N PHE A 585 30.93 1.84 -5.63
CA PHE A 585 32.14 2.52 -6.12
C PHE A 585 33.42 2.26 -5.30
N SER A 586 33.41 1.28 -4.40
CA SER A 586 34.55 1.01 -3.48
C SER A 586 35.71 0.19 -4.08
N GLN A 587 35.57 -0.35 -5.30
CA GLN A 587 36.66 -1.02 -6.01
C GLN A 587 37.37 -0.04 -6.94
N LEU A 588 38.50 0.47 -6.47
CA LEU A 588 39.37 1.48 -7.10
C LEU A 588 40.02 1.08 -8.44
N ASP A 589 39.56 0.02 -9.13
CA ASP A 589 40.14 -0.44 -10.41
C ASP A 589 39.11 -0.96 -11.46
N LYS A 590 37.80 -0.93 -11.17
CA LYS A 590 36.78 -1.32 -12.17
C LYS A 590 36.35 -0.12 -13.03
N GLN A 591 36.22 -0.33 -14.34
CA GLN A 591 35.87 0.73 -15.30
C GLN A 591 34.39 1.13 -15.27
N LEU A 592 33.50 0.28 -14.75
CA LEU A 592 32.03 0.47 -14.68
C LEU A 592 31.50 0.15 -13.28
N SER A 593 30.36 0.74 -12.92
CA SER A 593 29.58 0.30 -11.74
C SER A 593 29.11 -1.15 -11.91
N ILE A 594 29.10 -1.94 -10.84
CA ILE A 594 28.64 -3.34 -10.87
C ILE A 594 27.16 -3.42 -11.29
N TYR A 595 26.36 -2.42 -10.89
CA TYR A 595 24.95 -2.34 -11.29
C TYR A 595 24.82 -2.09 -12.80
N THR A 596 25.51 -1.07 -13.31
CA THR A 596 25.54 -0.77 -14.74
C THR A 596 26.11 -1.92 -15.57
N GLN A 597 27.14 -2.62 -15.08
CA GLN A 597 27.73 -3.78 -15.75
C GLN A 597 26.68 -4.87 -16.01
N TYR A 598 25.91 -5.27 -14.99
CA TYR A 598 24.89 -6.31 -15.18
C TYR A 598 23.67 -5.81 -15.95
N LEU A 599 23.33 -4.52 -15.84
CA LEU A 599 22.29 -3.93 -16.68
C LEU A 599 22.65 -4.04 -18.17
N VAL A 600 23.89 -3.65 -18.53
CA VAL A 600 24.39 -3.73 -19.90
C VAL A 600 24.46 -5.18 -20.36
N GLN A 601 25.10 -6.05 -19.57
CA GLN A 601 25.22 -7.46 -19.91
C GLN A 601 23.86 -8.12 -20.16
N GLY A 602 22.88 -7.91 -19.28
CA GLY A 602 21.56 -8.55 -19.42
C GLY A 602 20.83 -8.17 -20.71
N ILE A 603 20.97 -6.92 -21.15
CA ILE A 603 20.39 -6.43 -22.40
C ILE A 603 21.19 -6.92 -23.62
N GLU A 604 22.52 -6.86 -23.57
CA GLU A 604 23.38 -7.25 -24.69
C GLU A 604 23.35 -8.75 -24.99
N THR A 605 23.33 -9.59 -23.96
CA THR A 605 23.33 -11.05 -24.12
C THR A 605 21.92 -11.63 -24.28
N GLY A 606 20.90 -10.92 -23.81
CA GLY A 606 19.53 -11.42 -23.72
C GLY A 606 19.27 -12.30 -22.50
N GLU A 607 20.24 -12.51 -21.60
CA GLU A 607 20.03 -13.30 -20.37
C GLU A 607 18.96 -12.69 -19.43
N ALA A 608 18.62 -11.42 -19.62
CA ALA A 608 17.55 -10.75 -18.89
C ALA A 608 16.13 -11.05 -19.46
N ASP A 609 16.00 -11.79 -20.56
CA ASP A 609 14.70 -12.32 -21.03
C ASP A 609 14.41 -13.64 -20.31
N LEU A 610 13.77 -13.53 -19.15
CA LEU A 610 13.54 -14.68 -18.26
C LEU A 610 12.40 -15.56 -18.73
N ASN A 611 11.45 -15.02 -19.49
CA ASN A 611 10.28 -15.74 -19.98
C ASN A 611 10.44 -16.31 -21.41
N GLY A 612 11.48 -15.88 -22.15
CA GLY A 612 11.83 -16.33 -23.48
C GLY A 612 10.97 -15.74 -24.61
N ASP A 613 10.26 -14.63 -24.38
CA ASP A 613 9.38 -13.98 -25.36
C ASP A 613 10.11 -13.02 -26.32
N ARG A 614 11.44 -12.90 -26.16
CA ARG A 614 12.36 -12.05 -26.93
C ARG A 614 12.23 -10.55 -26.64
N VAL A 615 11.58 -10.20 -25.54
CA VAL A 615 11.47 -8.85 -25.04
C VAL A 615 12.02 -8.83 -23.62
N ILE A 616 12.71 -7.76 -23.27
CA ILE A 616 13.19 -7.55 -21.91
C ILE A 616 12.29 -6.49 -21.29
N SER A 617 11.50 -6.89 -20.30
CA SER A 617 10.71 -5.99 -19.46
C SER A 617 11.51 -5.51 -18.23
N LEU A 618 11.00 -4.49 -17.53
CA LEU A 618 11.75 -3.88 -16.41
C LEU A 618 11.83 -4.77 -15.16
N ASP A 619 10.79 -5.56 -14.90
CA ASP A 619 10.80 -6.58 -13.85
C ASP A 619 11.79 -7.70 -14.17
N GLU A 620 11.83 -8.21 -15.40
CA GLU A 620 12.82 -9.22 -15.80
C GLU A 620 14.25 -8.70 -15.74
N LEU A 621 14.49 -7.48 -16.23
CA LEU A 621 15.80 -6.83 -16.13
C LEU A 621 16.21 -6.63 -14.66
N HIS A 622 15.27 -6.22 -13.81
CA HIS A 622 15.55 -6.05 -12.39
C HIS A 622 15.86 -7.37 -11.70
N GLU A 623 15.06 -8.41 -11.95
CA GLU A 623 15.25 -9.75 -11.39
C GLU A 623 16.60 -10.35 -11.82
N TYR A 624 16.95 -10.21 -13.10
CA TYR A 624 18.27 -10.62 -13.61
C TYR A 624 19.42 -9.91 -12.87
N ILE A 625 19.35 -8.57 -12.76
CA ILE A 625 20.37 -7.77 -12.07
C ILE A 625 20.44 -8.15 -10.58
N GLU A 626 19.30 -8.32 -9.91
CA GLU A 626 19.23 -8.69 -8.50
C GLU A 626 19.89 -10.05 -8.25
N ASN A 627 19.62 -11.04 -9.11
CA ASN A 627 20.20 -12.38 -9.01
C ASN A 627 21.73 -12.36 -9.23
N LYS A 628 22.22 -11.71 -10.29
CA LYS A 628 23.67 -11.59 -10.55
C LYS A 628 24.40 -10.83 -9.42
N ILE A 629 23.78 -9.79 -8.87
CA ILE A 629 24.35 -9.04 -7.74
C ILE A 629 24.31 -9.84 -6.44
N LYS A 630 23.25 -10.62 -6.17
CA LYS A 630 23.22 -11.55 -5.02
C LYS A 630 24.36 -12.57 -5.08
N GLU A 631 24.71 -13.04 -6.28
CA GLU A 631 25.81 -13.99 -6.47
C GLU A 631 27.20 -13.34 -6.29
N THR A 632 27.39 -12.10 -6.77
CA THR A 632 28.72 -11.47 -6.81
C THR A 632 29.00 -10.48 -5.69
N LEU A 633 27.98 -9.80 -5.17
CA LEU A 633 28.11 -8.80 -4.11
C LEU A 633 26.83 -8.73 -3.24
N PRO A 634 26.59 -9.72 -2.34
CA PRO A 634 25.37 -9.82 -1.53
C PRO A 634 25.05 -8.60 -0.65
N VAL A 635 26.04 -7.73 -0.41
CA VAL A 635 25.87 -6.50 0.37
C VAL A 635 25.13 -5.40 -0.40
N MET A 636 24.98 -5.55 -1.72
CA MET A 636 24.27 -4.63 -2.59
C MET A 636 22.88 -5.17 -2.88
N THR A 637 21.85 -4.35 -2.68
CA THR A 637 20.46 -4.78 -2.84
C THR A 637 19.75 -3.85 -3.82
N PRO A 638 19.80 -4.12 -5.12
CA PRO A 638 18.98 -3.40 -6.09
C PRO A 638 17.52 -3.32 -5.66
N LYS A 639 16.83 -2.22 -5.95
CA LYS A 639 15.40 -2.09 -5.72
C LYS A 639 14.68 -1.57 -6.96
N ILE A 640 13.50 -2.12 -7.23
CA ILE A 640 12.53 -1.59 -8.18
C ILE A 640 11.32 -1.02 -7.42
N TYR A 641 10.84 0.14 -7.85
CA TYR A 641 9.61 0.76 -7.38
C TYR A 641 8.73 1.02 -8.59
N THR A 642 7.61 0.32 -8.70
CA THR A 642 6.72 0.42 -9.85
C THR A 642 5.30 -0.04 -9.49
N ASP A 643 4.32 0.33 -10.31
CA ASP A 643 2.95 -0.20 -10.26
C ASP A 643 2.80 -1.41 -11.23
N GLN A 644 1.58 -1.93 -11.39
CA GLN A 644 1.31 -3.07 -12.27
C GLN A 644 1.50 -2.77 -13.77
N GLU A 645 1.45 -1.50 -14.18
CA GLU A 645 1.63 -1.09 -15.58
C GLU A 645 3.10 -0.76 -15.89
N GLY A 646 3.81 -0.14 -14.95
CA GLY A 646 5.21 0.24 -15.06
C GLY A 646 6.17 -0.96 -15.03
N SER A 647 5.82 -2.04 -14.32
CA SER A 647 6.60 -3.29 -14.30
C SER A 647 6.73 -3.92 -15.68
N LYS A 648 5.65 -3.87 -16.47
CA LYS A 648 5.59 -4.46 -17.82
C LYS A 648 6.14 -3.57 -18.92
N ILE A 649 6.79 -2.45 -18.58
CA ILE A 649 7.41 -1.57 -19.58
C ILE A 649 8.53 -2.33 -20.28
N GLN A 650 8.37 -2.52 -21.59
CA GLN A 650 9.35 -3.15 -22.46
C GLN A 650 10.53 -2.20 -22.72
N ILE A 651 11.72 -2.55 -22.24
CA ILE A 651 12.89 -1.68 -22.33
C ILE A 651 13.77 -2.00 -23.55
N ALA A 652 13.98 -3.28 -23.84
CA ALA A 652 14.84 -3.73 -24.95
C ALA A 652 14.28 -5.01 -25.60
N LYS A 653 14.85 -5.40 -26.73
CA LYS A 653 14.62 -6.72 -27.34
C LYS A 653 15.80 -7.65 -27.01
N ALA A 654 15.50 -8.92 -26.79
CA ALA A 654 16.55 -9.92 -26.62
C ALA A 654 17.14 -10.32 -28.00
N PRO A 655 18.46 -10.52 -28.13
CA PRO A 655 19.09 -11.03 -29.33
C PRO A 655 18.55 -12.40 -29.78
N ARG A 656 18.51 -12.64 -31.10
CA ARG A 656 17.81 -13.79 -31.73
C ARG A 656 18.38 -15.19 -31.44
N ASP A 657 19.60 -15.29 -30.89
CA ASP A 657 20.32 -16.57 -30.75
C ASP A 657 20.27 -17.17 -29.33
N TYR A 658 19.48 -16.60 -28.41
CA TYR A 658 19.31 -17.15 -27.06
C TYR A 658 18.13 -18.14 -27.00
N SER A 659 18.38 -19.35 -26.48
CA SER A 659 17.34 -20.34 -26.13
C SER A 659 17.54 -20.71 -24.64
N PRO A 660 16.53 -20.52 -23.77
CA PRO A 660 16.66 -20.87 -22.36
C PRO A 660 16.77 -22.39 -22.22
N VAL A 661 17.75 -22.84 -21.42
CA VAL A 661 17.97 -24.27 -21.14
C VAL A 661 16.83 -24.76 -20.25
N SER A 662 16.04 -25.71 -20.74
CA SER A 662 14.98 -26.36 -19.97
C SER A 662 15.58 -27.36 -18.96
N ASP A 663 15.34 -27.14 -17.67
CA ASP A 663 15.72 -28.07 -16.61
C ASP A 663 14.95 -29.40 -16.71
N THR A 664 15.64 -30.45 -17.15
CA THR A 664 15.25 -31.84 -16.88
C THR A 664 15.83 -32.30 -15.54
N PRO A 665 15.05 -32.92 -14.63
CA PRO A 665 15.58 -33.42 -13.37
C PRO A 665 16.39 -34.70 -13.58
N LEU A 666 17.68 -34.68 -13.26
CA LEU A 666 18.55 -35.85 -13.26
C LEU A 666 18.56 -36.53 -11.87
N VAL A 667 17.84 -37.66 -11.82
CA VAL A 667 18.21 -38.98 -11.25
C VAL A 667 18.38 -39.14 -9.72
N THR A 668 17.59 -40.08 -9.20
CA THR A 668 17.64 -40.75 -7.88
C THR A 668 18.91 -41.59 -7.65
N PRO A 669 19.42 -41.72 -6.41
CA PRO A 669 20.58 -42.55 -6.12
C PRO A 669 20.18 -44.01 -5.85
N GLU A 670 20.37 -44.90 -6.82
CA GLU A 670 20.43 -46.35 -6.58
C GLU A 670 21.60 -47.01 -7.33
N GLY A 671 22.50 -47.64 -6.55
CA GLY A 671 23.35 -48.74 -6.99
C GLY A 671 24.62 -48.35 -7.79
N ILE A 672 25.83 -48.88 -7.53
CA ILE A 672 26.24 -50.24 -7.16
C ILE A 672 27.74 -50.22 -6.74
N LYS A 673 28.11 -51.09 -5.79
CA LYS A 673 29.44 -51.64 -5.42
C LYS A 673 30.43 -50.81 -4.61
#